data_AF-A0A1Y4J8S2-F1
#
_entry.id   AF-A0A1Y4J8S2-F1
#
_cell.length_a   1.000
_cell.length_b   1.000
_cell.length_c   1.000
_cell.angle_alpha   90.00
_cell.angle_beta   90.00
_cell.angle_gamma   90.00
#
_symmetry.space_group_name_H-M   'P 1'
#
loop_
_entity.id
_entity.type
_entity.pdbx_description
1 polymer ?
#
loop_
_entity_poly.entity_id
_entity_poly.type
_entity_poly.pdbx_seq_one_letter_code
_entity_poly.pdbx_strand_id
1 'polypeptide(L)'
;MQYFDLVLSFTALFGLCAFLTLKARLHSALAPLAALGITGIWFTLAGVADLLVAGGWVFYLAAWGLGIFALVTKRSEARRLLSPGAVVFWGLAVSFAVYFSVRQPMFHDFDEFSFWGPAAQMTSTTDHLYTICEYGTPWQATQNCGLIVLSYFVQFFGTFAPFKVYLAYDLLLFACIAALVGVIGFKHYRLALPMAVIGWCTPWFFTVYARTVAVDDTYMSAYGDIPAGMLAGGAVAMWLALRSEKSAGPRWAVLPVLALMANIKDNTFPIALIAAGCIAADAFLFDYKDRWKEGLARRFGFAVLCLAVPLAQYKVWSSYIAILVQKNAESGGSGVTSLSPFGAALQGTKMLLGLSVPEEYAARQEQFFAAIRNMWAAFLSKERLVSMVGQGVLVTGLILGMFVIALVFAKGMRQRLRVLCWMGLSTLGFAAYSYVITISYGFIFKDFQAEVLDAYNRYMYTYYIAWFVIAAAVLAWVVQTGRWRLLGQAGALAFACLMLLRVNMMVLPQMSVLGFSDATFADQYLIMEKVDAVKAQIDEDDRIFFVSQGDDGLLWFTYSCYFQPNILDYSGWELDEETGLYGAGGGTFCLPENMPEVKEGGALYFHAYRTEDFAKAVAESGCEYIFVDKLDAGFVAGYGSLFTDGLAAAENGETLLYRIAPGGYEPVAMEVPR
;
A
#
# COMPACT_ATOMS: atom_id res chain seq x y z
N MET A 1 -10.25 -25.90 7.62
CA MET A 1 -11.17 -25.06 6.81
C MET A 1 -10.47 -23.85 6.15
N GLN A 2 -9.14 -23.87 6.01
CA GLN A 2 -8.25 -22.71 5.79
C GLN A 2 -8.52 -21.81 4.56
N TYR A 3 -9.28 -22.31 3.56
CA TYR A 3 -9.56 -21.60 2.29
C TYR A 3 -11.06 -21.41 2.00
N PHE A 4 -11.94 -21.71 2.96
CA PHE A 4 -13.40 -21.62 2.73
C PHE A 4 -13.87 -20.15 2.65
N ASP A 5 -13.26 -19.29 3.45
CA ASP A 5 -13.30 -17.84 3.38
C ASP A 5 -13.01 -17.29 1.97
N LEU A 6 -11.99 -17.81 1.28
CA LEU A 6 -11.67 -17.40 -0.09
C LEU A 6 -12.82 -17.71 -1.06
N VAL A 7 -13.48 -18.86 -0.91
CA VAL A 7 -14.65 -19.24 -1.73
C VAL A 7 -15.85 -18.34 -1.44
N LEU A 8 -16.10 -18.00 -0.16
CA LEU A 8 -17.15 -17.07 0.23
C LEU A 8 -16.87 -15.65 -0.32
N SER A 9 -15.64 -15.17 -0.18
CA SER A 9 -15.17 -13.89 -0.73
C SER A 9 -15.33 -13.79 -2.24
N PHE A 10 -14.89 -14.81 -2.98
CA PHE A 10 -14.98 -14.84 -4.44
C PHE A 10 -16.44 -14.92 -4.91
N THR A 11 -17.29 -15.70 -4.24
CA THR A 11 -18.72 -15.78 -4.60
C THR A 11 -19.50 -14.51 -4.26
N ALA A 12 -19.13 -13.80 -3.20
CA ALA A 12 -19.70 -12.49 -2.87
C ALA A 12 -19.27 -11.42 -3.89
N LEU A 13 -17.97 -11.33 -4.18
CA LEU A 13 -17.43 -10.43 -5.21
C LEU A 13 -18.04 -10.72 -6.58
N PHE A 14 -18.23 -12.00 -6.93
CA PHE A 14 -18.92 -12.41 -8.15
C PHE A 14 -20.41 -12.00 -8.13
N GLY A 15 -21.10 -12.16 -7.00
CA GLY A 15 -22.50 -11.74 -6.83
C GLY A 15 -22.68 -10.24 -7.05
N LEU A 16 -21.84 -9.41 -6.41
CA LEU A 16 -21.82 -7.96 -6.61
C LEU A 16 -21.48 -7.59 -8.06
N CYS A 17 -20.47 -8.21 -8.67
CA CYS A 17 -20.14 -8.02 -10.09
C CYS A 17 -21.31 -8.39 -11.02
N ALA A 18 -21.99 -9.51 -10.76
CA ALA A 18 -23.13 -9.97 -11.54
C ALA A 18 -24.34 -9.01 -11.43
N PHE A 19 -24.58 -8.45 -10.25
CA PHE A 19 -25.56 -7.39 -10.07
C PHE A 19 -25.17 -6.12 -10.84
N LEU A 20 -23.93 -5.64 -10.69
CA LEU A 20 -23.45 -4.46 -11.39
C LEU A 20 -23.57 -4.61 -12.92
N THR A 21 -23.26 -5.77 -13.48
CA THR A 21 -23.38 -6.00 -14.93
C THR A 21 -24.81 -6.27 -15.42
N LEU A 22 -25.58 -7.12 -14.75
CA LEU A 22 -26.90 -7.53 -15.26
C LEU A 22 -28.04 -6.56 -14.87
N LYS A 23 -27.89 -5.83 -13.75
CA LYS A 23 -28.88 -4.85 -13.26
C LYS A 23 -28.43 -3.41 -13.47
N ALA A 24 -27.26 -3.02 -12.96
CA ALA A 24 -26.74 -1.65 -13.14
C ALA A 24 -26.17 -1.38 -14.55
N ARG A 25 -26.06 -2.41 -15.40
CA ARG A 25 -25.58 -2.37 -16.80
C ARG A 25 -24.12 -1.93 -16.97
N LEU A 26 -23.29 -2.12 -15.95
CA LEU A 26 -21.85 -1.89 -16.03
C LEU A 26 -21.16 -3.00 -16.86
N HIS A 27 -20.29 -2.65 -17.80
CA HIS A 27 -19.56 -3.65 -18.60
C HIS A 27 -18.72 -4.57 -17.69
N SER A 28 -18.71 -5.87 -17.96
CA SER A 28 -18.15 -6.88 -17.04
C SER A 28 -16.66 -6.71 -16.74
N ALA A 29 -15.87 -6.16 -17.65
CA ALA A 29 -14.47 -5.81 -17.39
C ALA A 29 -14.28 -4.65 -16.37
N LEU A 30 -15.33 -3.87 -16.11
CA LEU A 30 -15.32 -2.71 -15.20
C LEU A 30 -16.00 -3.03 -13.85
N ALA A 31 -16.76 -4.12 -13.79
CA ALA A 31 -17.50 -4.52 -12.60
C ALA A 31 -16.60 -4.90 -11.40
N PRO A 32 -15.46 -5.61 -11.56
CA PRO A 32 -14.56 -5.91 -10.44
C PRO A 32 -14.02 -4.66 -9.76
N LEU A 33 -13.56 -3.66 -10.51
CA LEU A 33 -12.98 -2.45 -9.93
C LEU A 33 -14.03 -1.60 -9.22
N ALA A 34 -15.24 -1.51 -9.78
CA ALA A 34 -16.38 -0.88 -9.13
C ALA A 34 -16.80 -1.63 -7.85
N ALA A 35 -16.80 -2.97 -7.88
CA ALA A 35 -17.16 -3.81 -6.75
C ALA A 35 -16.15 -3.64 -5.60
N LEU A 36 -14.85 -3.77 -5.86
CA LEU A 36 -13.80 -3.57 -4.84
C LEU A 36 -13.79 -2.13 -4.29
N GLY A 37 -14.06 -1.12 -5.11
CA GLY A 37 -14.27 0.26 -4.64
C GLY A 37 -15.45 0.37 -3.66
N ILE A 38 -16.56 -0.33 -3.93
CA ILE A 38 -17.72 -0.39 -3.01
C ILE A 38 -17.36 -1.17 -1.74
N THR A 39 -16.67 -2.31 -1.85
CA THR A 39 -16.19 -3.11 -0.73
C THR A 39 -15.33 -2.27 0.22
N GLY A 40 -14.27 -1.63 -0.29
CA GLY A 40 -13.33 -0.87 0.51
C GLY A 40 -13.99 0.30 1.26
N ILE A 41 -14.90 1.03 0.61
CA ILE A 41 -15.68 2.09 1.29
C ILE A 41 -16.61 1.51 2.35
N TRP A 42 -17.31 0.41 2.05
CA TRP A 42 -18.24 -0.21 2.99
C TRP A 42 -17.52 -0.67 4.26
N PHE A 43 -16.44 -1.43 4.14
CA PHE A 43 -15.67 -1.89 5.30
C PHE A 43 -14.90 -0.75 5.99
N THR A 44 -14.47 0.30 5.28
CA THR A 44 -13.94 1.52 5.94
C THR A 44 -14.99 2.19 6.81
N LEU A 45 -16.22 2.37 6.32
CA LEU A 45 -17.30 2.99 7.09
C LEU A 45 -17.78 2.10 8.24
N ALA A 46 -17.80 0.77 8.06
CA ALA A 46 -18.08 -0.17 9.14
C ALA A 46 -16.98 -0.14 10.22
N GLY A 47 -15.70 -0.07 9.83
CA GLY A 47 -14.57 0.02 10.77
C GLY A 47 -14.50 1.34 11.53
N VAL A 48 -14.72 2.47 10.85
CA VAL A 48 -14.79 3.80 11.50
C VAL A 48 -15.98 3.91 12.47
N ALA A 49 -17.02 3.10 12.27
CA ALA A 49 -18.17 2.98 13.17
C ALA A 49 -18.03 1.87 14.24
N ASP A 50 -16.90 1.15 14.25
CA ASP A 50 -16.61 -0.02 15.09
C ASP A 50 -17.62 -1.18 14.98
N LEU A 51 -17.95 -1.54 13.74
CA LEU A 51 -18.99 -2.51 13.38
C LEU A 51 -18.54 -3.46 12.24
N LEU A 52 -17.26 -3.85 12.17
CA LEU A 52 -16.75 -4.67 11.07
C LEU A 52 -17.47 -6.02 10.93
N VAL A 53 -17.72 -6.76 12.02
CA VAL A 53 -18.47 -8.03 12.01
C VAL A 53 -19.87 -7.86 11.42
N ALA A 54 -20.64 -6.90 11.98
CA ALA A 54 -22.01 -6.64 11.54
C ALA A 54 -22.07 -6.12 10.11
N GLY A 55 -21.16 -5.20 9.76
CA GLY A 55 -20.99 -4.67 8.42
C GLY A 55 -20.62 -5.75 7.41
N GLY A 56 -19.72 -6.67 7.76
CA GLY A 56 -19.30 -7.78 6.92
C GLY A 56 -20.45 -8.75 6.63
N TRP A 57 -21.19 -9.19 7.65
CA TRP A 57 -22.38 -10.02 7.44
C TRP A 57 -23.42 -9.35 6.55
N VAL A 58 -23.70 -8.06 6.76
CA VAL A 58 -24.61 -7.29 5.89
C VAL A 58 -24.07 -7.20 4.45
N PHE A 59 -22.77 -6.98 4.26
CA PHE A 59 -22.14 -6.93 2.95
C PHE A 59 -22.25 -8.27 2.21
N TYR A 60 -21.89 -9.37 2.87
CA TYR A 60 -21.90 -10.71 2.31
C TYR A 60 -23.31 -11.15 1.89
N LEU A 61 -24.30 -10.99 2.79
CA LEU A 61 -25.69 -11.30 2.50
C LEU A 61 -26.26 -10.42 1.39
N ALA A 62 -25.92 -9.12 1.34
CA ALA A 62 -26.31 -8.24 0.25
C ALA A 62 -25.66 -8.64 -1.08
N ALA A 63 -24.36 -8.93 -1.11
CA ALA A 63 -23.61 -9.27 -2.32
C ALA A 63 -24.13 -10.58 -2.95
N TRP A 64 -24.33 -11.63 -2.15
CA TRP A 64 -24.95 -12.88 -2.61
C TRP A 64 -26.42 -12.67 -3.02
N GLY A 65 -27.23 -11.98 -2.22
CA GLY A 65 -28.65 -11.75 -2.50
C GLY A 65 -28.89 -10.95 -3.79
N LEU A 66 -28.13 -9.87 -4.00
CA LEU A 66 -28.14 -9.06 -5.21
C LEU A 66 -27.65 -9.87 -6.42
N GLY A 67 -26.62 -10.71 -6.24
CA GLY A 67 -26.11 -11.63 -7.26
C GLY A 67 -27.14 -12.67 -7.71
N ILE A 68 -27.77 -13.36 -6.76
CA ILE A 68 -28.84 -14.34 -7.03
C ILE A 68 -30.03 -13.66 -7.72
N PHE A 69 -30.50 -12.52 -7.20
CA PHE A 69 -31.56 -11.72 -7.83
C PHE A 69 -31.22 -11.33 -9.27
N ALA A 70 -29.98 -10.91 -9.53
CA ALA A 70 -29.51 -10.58 -10.87
C ALA A 70 -29.48 -11.82 -11.78
N LEU A 71 -28.85 -12.91 -11.36
CA LEU A 71 -28.70 -14.14 -12.15
C LEU A 71 -30.04 -14.81 -12.46
N VAL A 72 -30.97 -14.88 -11.50
CA VAL A 72 -32.31 -15.47 -11.71
C VAL A 72 -33.12 -14.62 -12.69
N THR A 73 -33.24 -13.32 -12.44
CA THR A 73 -34.11 -12.45 -13.26
C THR A 73 -33.50 -12.01 -14.59
N LYS A 74 -32.20 -12.24 -14.82
CA LYS A 74 -31.46 -11.93 -16.06
C LYS A 74 -30.68 -13.13 -16.62
N ARG A 75 -31.13 -14.36 -16.35
CA ARG A 75 -30.49 -15.61 -16.79
C ARG A 75 -30.16 -15.66 -18.29
N SER A 76 -31.04 -15.13 -19.16
CA SER A 76 -30.82 -15.05 -20.61
C SER A 76 -29.74 -14.04 -21.03
N GLU A 77 -29.43 -13.06 -20.19
CA GLU A 77 -28.40 -12.03 -20.42
C GLU A 77 -27.04 -12.39 -19.79
N ALA A 78 -26.92 -13.56 -19.13
CA ALA A 78 -25.72 -13.99 -18.40
C ALA A 78 -24.42 -13.98 -19.24
N ARG A 79 -24.51 -14.12 -20.57
CA ARG A 79 -23.36 -13.95 -21.49
C ARG A 79 -22.67 -12.58 -21.37
N ARG A 80 -23.32 -11.55 -20.82
CA ARG A 80 -22.69 -10.23 -20.56
C ARG A 80 -21.65 -10.24 -19.45
N LEU A 81 -21.67 -11.26 -18.57
CA LEU A 81 -20.62 -11.46 -17.56
C LEU A 81 -19.26 -11.80 -18.22
N LEU A 82 -19.25 -12.23 -19.48
CA LEU A 82 -18.06 -12.57 -20.23
C LEU A 82 -17.61 -11.43 -21.16
N SER A 83 -16.41 -10.93 -20.92
CA SER A 83 -15.65 -10.03 -21.80
C SER A 83 -14.15 -10.31 -21.59
N PRO A 84 -13.24 -9.92 -22.50
CA PRO A 84 -11.81 -10.19 -22.33
C PRO A 84 -11.24 -9.68 -21.00
N GLY A 85 -11.61 -8.47 -20.56
CA GLY A 85 -11.17 -7.96 -19.25
C GLY A 85 -11.74 -8.75 -18.07
N ALA A 86 -13.00 -9.21 -18.15
CA ALA A 86 -13.58 -10.07 -17.11
C ALA A 86 -12.93 -11.47 -17.07
N VAL A 87 -12.55 -12.02 -18.23
CA VAL A 87 -11.81 -13.29 -18.32
C VAL A 87 -10.38 -13.15 -17.77
N VAL A 88 -9.70 -12.03 -18.04
CA VAL A 88 -8.40 -11.71 -17.43
C VAL A 88 -8.53 -11.59 -15.91
N PHE A 89 -9.52 -10.84 -15.41
CA PHE A 89 -9.77 -10.70 -13.97
C PHE A 89 -9.99 -12.03 -13.28
N TRP A 90 -11.05 -12.78 -13.66
CA TRP A 90 -11.40 -14.03 -12.98
C TRP A 90 -10.36 -15.14 -13.22
N GLY A 91 -9.70 -15.14 -14.39
CA GLY A 91 -8.62 -16.07 -14.70
C GLY A 91 -7.41 -15.87 -13.79
N LEU A 92 -6.90 -14.63 -13.67
CA LEU A 92 -5.80 -14.31 -12.76
C LEU A 92 -6.21 -14.54 -11.30
N ALA A 93 -7.36 -14.02 -10.87
CA ALA A 93 -7.87 -14.15 -9.50
C ALA A 93 -7.93 -15.61 -9.01
N VAL A 94 -8.52 -16.51 -9.82
CA VAL A 94 -8.61 -17.94 -9.44
C VAL A 94 -7.25 -18.63 -9.53
N SER A 95 -6.42 -18.29 -10.53
CA SER A 95 -5.08 -18.88 -10.66
C SER A 95 -4.18 -18.50 -9.47
N PHE A 96 -4.23 -17.25 -9.03
CA PHE A 96 -3.45 -16.74 -7.90
C PHE A 96 -4.00 -17.22 -6.56
N ALA A 97 -5.33 -17.32 -6.39
CA ALA A 97 -5.91 -17.94 -5.19
C ALA A 97 -5.44 -19.40 -5.01
N VAL A 98 -5.45 -20.19 -6.10
CA VAL A 98 -4.93 -21.57 -6.07
C VAL A 98 -3.42 -21.58 -5.84
N TYR A 99 -2.66 -20.77 -6.56
CA TYR A 99 -1.20 -20.75 -6.47
C TYR A 99 -0.71 -20.32 -5.07
N PHE A 100 -1.29 -19.27 -4.48
CA PHE A 100 -0.94 -18.81 -3.13
C PHE A 100 -1.42 -19.78 -2.03
N SER A 101 -2.55 -20.47 -2.22
CA SER A 101 -2.96 -21.53 -1.28
C SER A 101 -1.96 -22.69 -1.19
N VAL A 102 -1.17 -22.91 -2.26
CA VAL A 102 -0.13 -23.95 -2.32
C VAL A 102 1.26 -23.43 -1.92
N ARG A 103 1.62 -22.21 -2.31
CA ARG A 103 2.95 -21.62 -2.02
C ARG A 103 3.06 -20.91 -0.67
N GLN A 104 1.93 -20.49 -0.09
CA GLN A 104 1.80 -19.77 1.19
C GLN A 104 2.90 -18.72 1.48
N PRO A 105 3.16 -17.78 0.56
CA PRO A 105 4.16 -16.73 0.77
C PRO A 105 3.86 -15.86 2.00
N MET A 106 4.93 -15.50 2.70
CA MET A 106 4.93 -14.76 3.96
C MET A 106 5.45 -13.33 3.76
N PHE A 107 5.28 -12.47 4.79
CA PHE A 107 5.92 -11.16 4.82
C PHE A 107 7.46 -11.30 4.91
N HIS A 108 8.17 -10.32 4.37
CA HIS A 108 9.63 -10.33 4.29
C HIS A 108 10.29 -8.95 4.45
N ASP A 109 9.67 -7.86 4.01
CA ASP A 109 10.28 -6.52 4.06
C ASP A 109 9.96 -5.73 5.34
N PHE A 110 10.81 -4.75 5.64
CA PHE A 110 10.73 -3.92 6.84
C PHE A 110 9.38 -3.20 7.04
N ASP A 111 8.77 -2.50 6.05
CA ASP A 111 7.44 -1.90 6.27
C ASP A 111 6.31 -2.94 6.28
N GLU A 112 6.52 -4.18 5.80
CA GLU A 112 5.53 -5.24 5.97
C GLU A 112 5.44 -5.60 7.46
N PHE A 113 6.57 -5.86 8.11
CA PHE A 113 6.58 -6.16 9.55
C PHE A 113 6.37 -4.94 10.44
N SER A 114 6.83 -3.74 10.07
CA SER A 114 6.65 -2.55 10.92
C SER A 114 5.28 -1.88 10.83
N PHE A 115 4.48 -2.15 9.80
CA PHE A 115 3.11 -1.65 9.76
C PHE A 115 2.12 -2.48 8.93
N TRP A 116 2.37 -2.73 7.64
CA TRP A 116 1.31 -3.16 6.71
C TRP A 116 0.78 -4.57 6.98
N GLY A 117 1.65 -5.46 7.46
CA GLY A 117 1.35 -6.82 7.91
C GLY A 117 0.58 -6.82 9.24
N PRO A 118 1.13 -6.28 10.35
CA PRO A 118 0.43 -6.17 11.62
C PRO A 118 -0.95 -5.50 11.51
N ALA A 119 -1.07 -4.44 10.70
CA ALA A 119 -2.36 -3.76 10.48
C ALA A 119 -3.40 -4.68 9.83
N ALA A 120 -2.98 -5.49 8.86
CA ALA A 120 -3.83 -6.50 8.22
C ALA A 120 -4.13 -7.69 9.16
N GLN A 121 -3.17 -8.06 10.01
CA GLN A 121 -3.30 -9.13 11.00
C GLN A 121 -4.30 -8.75 12.09
N MET A 122 -4.02 -7.69 12.87
CA MET A 122 -4.92 -7.20 13.92
C MET A 122 -6.35 -7.00 13.40
N THR A 123 -6.52 -6.32 12.26
CA THR A 123 -7.86 -6.12 11.70
C THR A 123 -8.60 -7.42 11.38
N SER A 124 -7.87 -8.50 11.09
CA SER A 124 -8.44 -9.83 10.78
C SER A 124 -8.48 -10.80 11.96
N THR A 125 -7.87 -10.48 13.11
CA THR A 125 -7.87 -11.32 14.31
C THR A 125 -8.70 -10.74 15.45
N THR A 126 -8.86 -9.41 15.52
CA THR A 126 -9.66 -8.73 16.54
C THR A 126 -11.05 -8.33 16.07
N ASP A 127 -11.33 -8.37 14.75
CA ASP A 127 -12.52 -7.79 14.12
C ASP A 127 -12.74 -6.27 14.40
N HIS A 128 -11.70 -5.56 14.82
CA HIS A 128 -11.67 -4.10 14.98
C HIS A 128 -10.74 -3.46 13.93
N LEU A 129 -10.80 -2.13 13.72
CA LEU A 129 -9.71 -1.50 12.97
C LEU A 129 -8.42 -1.52 13.81
N TYR A 130 -7.30 -1.90 13.21
CA TYR A 130 -5.95 -1.83 13.80
C TYR A 130 -5.66 -0.49 14.53
N THR A 131 -6.25 0.61 14.09
CA THR A 131 -6.13 1.94 14.71
C THR A 131 -6.67 2.05 16.14
N ILE A 132 -7.42 1.06 16.63
CA ILE A 132 -7.86 0.94 18.02
C ILE A 132 -7.40 -0.37 18.69
N CYS A 133 -6.46 -1.09 18.06
CA CYS A 133 -5.83 -2.28 18.62
C CYS A 133 -4.54 -1.90 19.36
N GLU A 134 -4.18 -2.68 20.38
CA GLU A 134 -2.91 -2.53 21.09
C GLU A 134 -1.76 -2.95 20.17
N TYR A 135 -0.88 -2.01 19.82
CA TYR A 135 0.22 -2.23 18.86
C TYR A 135 1.53 -2.70 19.52
N GLY A 136 1.57 -2.84 20.85
CA GLY A 136 2.81 -2.95 21.62
C GLY A 136 3.64 -1.66 21.66
N THR A 137 3.11 -0.52 21.19
CA THR A 137 3.83 0.77 21.14
C THR A 137 2.92 1.94 21.55
N PRO A 138 3.46 3.08 22.04
CA PRO A 138 2.66 4.27 22.40
C PRO A 138 2.10 5.07 21.21
N TRP A 139 2.48 4.71 19.98
CA TRP A 139 2.21 5.49 18.78
C TRP A 139 0.84 5.18 18.19
N GLN A 140 -0.05 6.17 18.15
CA GLN A 140 -1.34 6.04 17.48
C GLN A 140 -1.15 5.73 15.98
N ALA A 141 -1.57 4.55 15.53
CA ALA A 141 -1.57 4.20 14.13
C ALA A 141 -2.52 5.12 13.33
N THR A 142 -2.03 5.73 12.25
CA THR A 142 -2.74 6.82 11.51
C THR A 142 -2.84 6.65 9.99
N GLN A 143 -2.12 5.69 9.41
CA GLN A 143 -2.13 5.39 7.96
C GLN A 143 -3.55 5.07 7.45
N ASN A 144 -3.75 5.03 6.13
CA ASN A 144 -5.11 4.84 5.57
C ASN A 144 -5.45 3.35 5.45
N CYS A 145 -6.66 2.95 5.85
CA CYS A 145 -7.07 1.55 5.98
C CYS A 145 -7.49 0.83 4.67
N GLY A 146 -7.48 1.50 3.50
CA GLY A 146 -8.19 1.06 2.30
C GLY A 146 -7.72 -0.26 1.68
N LEU A 147 -6.46 -0.65 1.88
CA LEU A 147 -5.97 -1.99 1.53
C LEU A 147 -6.29 -3.00 2.63
N ILE A 148 -6.02 -2.65 3.88
CA ILE A 148 -6.25 -3.47 5.07
C ILE A 148 -7.72 -3.95 5.14
N VAL A 149 -8.69 -3.11 4.81
CA VAL A 149 -10.12 -3.52 4.75
C VAL A 149 -10.48 -4.41 3.55
N LEU A 150 -9.69 -4.43 2.48
CA LEU A 150 -9.84 -5.41 1.38
C LEU A 150 -9.22 -6.75 1.75
N SER A 151 -8.11 -6.74 2.50
CA SER A 151 -7.54 -7.93 3.14
C SER A 151 -8.55 -8.56 4.10
N TYR A 152 -9.11 -7.75 5.02
CA TYR A 152 -10.19 -8.17 5.93
C TYR A 152 -11.39 -8.78 5.19
N PHE A 153 -11.87 -8.14 4.12
CA PHE A 153 -12.95 -8.70 3.30
C PHE A 153 -12.65 -10.12 2.80
N VAL A 154 -11.42 -10.39 2.33
CA VAL A 154 -11.00 -11.70 1.81
C VAL A 154 -10.84 -12.76 2.91
N GLN A 155 -10.61 -12.34 4.15
CA GLN A 155 -10.33 -13.23 5.30
C GLN A 155 -11.51 -13.40 6.27
N PHE A 156 -12.58 -12.61 6.13
CA PHE A 156 -13.73 -12.46 7.06
C PHE A 156 -14.38 -13.73 7.66
N PHE A 157 -14.16 -14.92 7.09
CA PHE A 157 -14.71 -16.19 7.58
C PHE A 157 -13.64 -17.24 7.91
N GLY A 158 -12.38 -16.84 8.08
CA GLY A 158 -11.26 -17.76 8.22
C GLY A 158 -10.08 -17.17 9.00
N THR A 159 -9.08 -18.00 9.24
CA THR A 159 -7.85 -17.58 9.92
C THR A 159 -7.05 -16.62 9.04
N PHE A 160 -6.42 -15.62 9.66
CA PHE A 160 -5.44 -14.77 9.02
C PHE A 160 -4.32 -15.59 8.36
N ALA A 161 -3.81 -15.14 7.20
CA ALA A 161 -2.55 -15.60 6.62
C ALA A 161 -1.99 -14.55 5.64
N PRO A 162 -0.67 -14.25 5.66
CA PRO A 162 -0.05 -13.24 4.79
C PRO A 162 -0.37 -13.41 3.29
N PHE A 163 -0.41 -14.65 2.78
CA PHE A 163 -0.74 -14.94 1.38
C PHE A 163 -2.15 -14.43 0.96
N LYS A 164 -3.10 -14.32 1.89
CA LYS A 164 -4.44 -13.80 1.62
C LYS A 164 -4.46 -12.27 1.53
N VAL A 165 -3.55 -11.60 2.26
CA VAL A 165 -3.31 -10.15 2.18
C VAL A 165 -2.81 -9.80 0.78
N TYR A 166 -1.77 -10.50 0.30
CA TYR A 166 -1.28 -10.34 -1.07
C TYR A 166 -2.37 -10.63 -2.12
N LEU A 167 -3.13 -11.72 -1.96
CA LEU A 167 -4.24 -12.05 -2.86
C LEU A 167 -5.30 -10.93 -2.94
N ALA A 168 -5.65 -10.31 -1.81
CA ALA A 168 -6.60 -9.20 -1.78
C ALA A 168 -6.11 -7.97 -2.56
N TYR A 169 -4.80 -7.69 -2.52
CA TYR A 169 -4.20 -6.56 -3.23
C TYR A 169 -4.04 -6.89 -4.72
N ASP A 170 -3.74 -8.15 -5.04
CA ASP A 170 -3.76 -8.69 -6.40
C ASP A 170 -5.15 -8.61 -7.04
N LEU A 171 -6.23 -8.87 -6.32
CA LEU A 171 -7.60 -8.66 -6.83
C LEU A 171 -7.82 -7.20 -7.27
N LEU A 172 -7.33 -6.22 -6.51
CA LEU A 172 -7.41 -4.80 -6.88
C LEU A 172 -6.58 -4.50 -8.14
N LEU A 173 -5.39 -5.08 -8.23
CA LEU A 173 -4.48 -4.95 -9.37
C LEU A 173 -5.06 -5.58 -10.65
N PHE A 174 -5.57 -6.81 -10.58
CA PHE A 174 -6.22 -7.50 -11.70
C PHE A 174 -7.49 -6.76 -12.16
N ALA A 175 -8.22 -6.13 -11.23
CA ALA A 175 -9.36 -5.28 -11.55
C ALA A 175 -8.94 -4.00 -12.31
N CYS A 176 -7.77 -3.43 -12.01
CA CYS A 176 -7.19 -2.32 -12.76
C CYS A 176 -6.72 -2.75 -14.16
N ILE A 177 -6.12 -3.94 -14.30
CA ILE A 177 -5.76 -4.52 -15.60
C ILE A 177 -7.03 -4.80 -16.43
N ALA A 178 -8.10 -5.31 -15.82
CA ALA A 178 -9.39 -5.49 -16.47
C ALA A 178 -10.01 -4.16 -16.93
N ALA A 179 -9.88 -3.09 -16.15
CA ALA A 179 -10.28 -1.74 -16.55
C ALA A 179 -9.46 -1.17 -17.72
N LEU A 180 -8.15 -1.49 -17.79
CA LEU A 180 -7.27 -1.13 -18.91
C LEU A 180 -7.60 -1.87 -20.21
N VAL A 181 -8.01 -3.16 -20.11
CA VAL A 181 -8.60 -3.90 -21.23
C VAL A 181 -10.00 -3.35 -21.59
N GLY A 182 -10.76 -2.90 -20.59
CA GLY A 182 -12.00 -2.16 -20.73
C GLY A 182 -13.04 -2.87 -21.60
N VAL A 183 -13.67 -2.12 -22.51
CA VAL A 183 -14.74 -2.63 -23.40
C VAL A 183 -14.22 -3.30 -24.69
N ILE A 184 -12.93 -3.67 -24.77
CA ILE A 184 -12.40 -4.35 -25.96
C ILE A 184 -13.01 -5.77 -26.06
N GLY A 185 -14.08 -5.92 -26.84
CA GLY A 185 -14.74 -7.21 -27.06
C GLY A 185 -13.87 -8.23 -27.83
N PHE A 186 -14.14 -9.53 -27.64
CA PHE A 186 -13.33 -10.66 -28.13
C PHE A 186 -12.88 -10.60 -29.60
N LYS A 187 -13.67 -10.01 -30.51
CA LYS A 187 -13.30 -9.82 -31.93
C LYS A 187 -12.06 -8.93 -32.14
N HIS A 188 -11.64 -8.20 -31.11
CA HIS A 188 -10.48 -7.31 -31.09
C HIS A 188 -9.38 -7.79 -30.13
N TYR A 189 -9.23 -9.12 -29.95
CA TYR A 189 -8.18 -9.73 -29.12
C TYR A 189 -6.76 -9.20 -29.40
N ARG A 190 -6.48 -8.80 -30.65
CA ARG A 190 -5.25 -8.13 -31.11
C ARG A 190 -4.94 -6.80 -30.44
N LEU A 191 -5.86 -6.24 -29.65
CA LEU A 191 -5.62 -5.15 -28.72
C LEU A 191 -5.82 -5.59 -27.26
N ALA A 192 -6.85 -6.39 -26.97
CA ALA A 192 -7.14 -6.81 -25.59
C ALA A 192 -5.97 -7.55 -24.93
N LEU A 193 -5.32 -8.48 -25.64
CA LEU A 193 -4.18 -9.24 -25.11
C LEU A 193 -2.95 -8.33 -24.88
N PRO A 194 -2.50 -7.50 -25.85
CA PRO A 194 -1.46 -6.49 -25.58
C PRO A 194 -1.77 -5.56 -24.41
N MET A 195 -3.01 -5.08 -24.26
CA MET A 195 -3.36 -4.21 -23.12
C MET A 195 -3.35 -4.95 -21.77
N ALA A 196 -3.76 -6.21 -21.73
CA ALA A 196 -3.64 -7.05 -20.55
C ALA A 196 -2.17 -7.28 -20.17
N VAL A 197 -1.31 -7.57 -21.16
CA VAL A 197 0.13 -7.77 -20.98
C VAL A 197 0.84 -6.48 -20.54
N ILE A 198 0.51 -5.33 -21.12
CA ILE A 198 1.05 -4.03 -20.69
C ILE A 198 0.65 -3.75 -19.24
N GLY A 199 -0.63 -3.94 -18.88
CA GLY A 199 -1.11 -3.79 -17.50
C GLY A 199 -0.41 -4.74 -16.53
N TRP A 200 -0.26 -6.01 -16.91
CA TRP A 200 0.48 -7.02 -16.14
C TRP A 200 1.93 -6.60 -15.91
N CYS A 201 2.68 -6.29 -16.97
CA CYS A 201 4.09 -5.91 -16.85
C CYS A 201 4.32 -4.56 -16.15
N THR A 202 3.28 -3.75 -15.91
CA THR A 202 3.46 -2.36 -15.44
C THR A 202 4.18 -2.27 -14.09
N PRO A 203 3.79 -2.97 -13.00
CA PRO A 203 4.50 -2.90 -11.72
C PRO A 203 6.00 -3.20 -11.86
N TRP A 204 6.36 -4.40 -12.32
CA TRP A 204 7.74 -4.81 -12.57
C TRP A 204 8.54 -3.79 -13.38
N PHE A 205 7.96 -3.24 -14.45
CA PHE A 205 8.62 -2.30 -15.36
C PHE A 205 9.01 -0.97 -14.69
N PHE A 206 8.35 -0.60 -13.59
CA PHE A 206 8.64 0.59 -12.80
C PHE A 206 9.29 0.32 -11.44
N THR A 207 9.11 -0.87 -10.84
CA THR A 207 9.57 -1.14 -9.46
C THR A 207 10.70 -2.15 -9.30
N VAL A 208 10.81 -3.18 -10.15
CA VAL A 208 11.82 -4.23 -9.88
C VAL A 208 13.21 -3.82 -10.40
N TYR A 209 14.11 -3.60 -9.45
CA TYR A 209 15.43 -3.03 -9.65
C TYR A 209 16.46 -4.10 -10.04
N ALA A 210 17.23 -3.85 -11.09
CA ALA A 210 18.27 -4.78 -11.53
C ALA A 210 19.58 -4.60 -10.74
N ARG A 211 19.68 -5.28 -9.58
CA ARG A 211 20.94 -5.60 -8.85
C ARG A 211 21.89 -4.46 -8.43
N THR A 212 21.53 -3.18 -8.50
CA THR A 212 22.51 -2.08 -8.29
C THR A 212 22.13 -0.98 -7.29
N VAL A 213 20.98 -1.04 -6.60
CA VAL A 213 20.61 -0.03 -5.58
C VAL A 213 19.87 -0.66 -4.39
N ALA A 214 18.86 -1.48 -4.69
CA ALA A 214 18.20 -2.37 -3.73
C ALA A 214 17.85 -3.67 -4.46
N VAL A 215 17.76 -4.77 -3.71
CA VAL A 215 17.19 -6.03 -4.20
C VAL A 215 15.88 -6.21 -3.44
N ASP A 216 14.79 -5.93 -4.14
CA ASP A 216 13.41 -6.17 -3.72
C ASP A 216 13.01 -7.46 -4.44
N ASP A 217 12.89 -8.55 -3.67
CA ASP A 217 12.82 -9.91 -4.22
C ASP A 217 11.42 -10.30 -4.69
N THR A 218 10.39 -9.49 -4.41
CA THR A 218 9.03 -9.88 -4.74
C THR A 218 8.10 -8.75 -5.18
N TYR A 219 7.42 -8.99 -6.30
CA TYR A 219 6.15 -8.33 -6.67
C TYR A 219 5.08 -8.38 -5.55
N MET A 220 5.25 -9.27 -4.57
CA MET A 220 4.41 -9.44 -3.40
C MET A 220 4.91 -8.51 -2.30
N SER A 221 4.37 -7.30 -2.28
CA SER A 221 4.60 -6.34 -1.20
C SER A 221 3.25 -5.86 -0.66
N ALA A 222 3.10 -5.84 0.66
CA ALA A 222 1.91 -5.33 1.34
C ALA A 222 1.80 -3.79 1.26
N TYR A 223 2.78 -3.11 0.65
CA TYR A 223 2.89 -1.66 0.60
C TYR A 223 1.84 -1.02 -0.32
N GLY A 224 1.29 0.13 0.10
CA GLY A 224 0.29 0.87 -0.68
C GLY A 224 0.75 1.49 -2.01
N ASP A 225 2.05 1.58 -2.29
CA ASP A 225 2.60 2.38 -3.39
C ASP A 225 2.29 1.80 -4.80
N ILE A 226 2.50 0.50 -5.03
CA ILE A 226 2.14 -0.16 -6.30
C ILE A 226 0.61 -0.21 -6.51
N PRO A 227 -0.21 -0.66 -5.53
CA PRO A 227 -1.67 -0.64 -5.64
C PRO A 227 -2.22 0.76 -5.92
N ALA A 228 -1.68 1.81 -5.27
CA ALA A 228 -2.12 3.19 -5.50
C ALA A 228 -1.87 3.67 -6.93
N GLY A 229 -0.66 3.43 -7.47
CA GLY A 229 -0.33 3.79 -8.84
C GLY A 229 -1.23 3.08 -9.86
N MET A 230 -1.44 1.78 -9.66
CA MET A 230 -2.30 0.98 -10.55
C MET A 230 -3.79 1.35 -10.42
N LEU A 231 -4.26 1.69 -9.22
CA LEU A 231 -5.62 2.15 -8.96
C LEU A 231 -5.90 3.53 -9.57
N ALA A 232 -4.94 4.46 -9.49
CA ALA A 232 -5.01 5.77 -10.15
C ALA A 232 -5.20 5.63 -11.67
N GLY A 233 -4.35 4.80 -12.29
CA GLY A 233 -4.45 4.45 -13.70
C GLY A 233 -5.74 3.72 -14.05
N GLY A 234 -6.14 2.76 -13.21
CA GLY A 234 -7.35 1.95 -13.35
C GLY A 234 -8.63 2.77 -13.30
N ALA A 235 -8.73 3.74 -12.40
CA ALA A 235 -9.87 4.66 -12.29
C ALA A 235 -10.04 5.50 -13.59
N VAL A 236 -8.93 6.00 -14.14
CA VAL A 236 -8.95 6.73 -15.41
C VAL A 236 -9.23 5.79 -16.59
N ALA A 237 -8.66 4.60 -16.63
CA ALA A 237 -8.93 3.61 -17.66
C ALA A 237 -10.41 3.19 -17.69
N MET A 238 -10.98 2.94 -16.50
CA MET A 238 -12.41 2.69 -16.30
C MET A 238 -13.25 3.86 -16.79
N TRP A 239 -12.88 5.11 -16.47
CA TRP A 239 -13.57 6.29 -17.00
C TRP A 239 -13.49 6.37 -18.53
N LEU A 240 -12.32 6.15 -19.13
CA LEU A 240 -12.14 6.15 -20.58
C LEU A 240 -12.97 5.05 -21.26
N ALA A 241 -13.11 3.88 -20.63
CA ALA A 241 -13.98 2.79 -21.07
C ALA A 241 -15.48 3.15 -20.92
N LEU A 242 -15.92 3.71 -19.79
CA LEU A 242 -17.27 4.26 -19.59
C LEU A 242 -17.62 5.36 -20.61
N ARG A 243 -16.61 6.01 -21.20
CA ARG A 243 -16.72 7.07 -22.21
C ARG A 243 -16.55 6.60 -23.65
N SER A 244 -16.08 5.37 -23.90
CA SER A 244 -15.79 4.88 -25.26
C SER A 244 -17.04 4.31 -25.96
N GLU A 245 -17.88 3.57 -25.24
CA GLU A 245 -19.15 3.03 -25.73
C GLU A 245 -20.38 3.56 -24.98
N LYS A 246 -21.46 3.81 -25.73
CA LYS A 246 -22.74 4.31 -25.18
C LYS A 246 -23.45 3.29 -24.26
N SER A 247 -22.95 2.06 -24.23
CA SER A 247 -23.41 0.89 -23.48
C SER A 247 -22.45 0.44 -22.36
N ALA A 248 -21.33 1.15 -22.15
CA ALA A 248 -20.27 0.71 -21.23
C ALA A 248 -20.66 0.70 -19.74
N GLY A 249 -21.62 1.55 -19.33
CA GLY A 249 -22.16 1.54 -17.97
C GLY A 249 -22.56 2.92 -17.43
N PRO A 250 -23.02 2.97 -16.17
CA PRO A 250 -23.34 4.21 -15.48
C PRO A 250 -22.08 4.90 -14.96
N ARG A 251 -22.02 6.23 -15.06
CA ARG A 251 -20.83 7.03 -14.73
C ARG A 251 -20.47 7.06 -13.25
N TRP A 252 -21.46 6.88 -12.37
CA TRP A 252 -21.22 6.88 -10.92
C TRP A 252 -20.26 5.77 -10.50
N ALA A 253 -20.09 4.71 -11.30
CA ALA A 253 -19.25 3.56 -10.96
C ALA A 253 -17.76 3.91 -10.75
N VAL A 254 -17.27 5.04 -11.26
CA VAL A 254 -15.89 5.51 -10.99
C VAL A 254 -15.75 6.23 -9.64
N LEU A 255 -16.86 6.73 -9.06
CA LEU A 255 -16.84 7.43 -7.77
C LEU A 255 -16.36 6.55 -6.61
N PRO A 256 -16.85 5.30 -6.39
CA PRO A 256 -16.32 4.47 -5.31
C PRO A 256 -14.84 4.09 -5.53
N VAL A 257 -14.38 4.02 -6.77
CA VAL A 257 -12.96 3.80 -7.09
C VAL A 257 -12.12 5.02 -6.68
N LEU A 258 -12.62 6.24 -6.94
CA LEU A 258 -11.95 7.49 -6.53
C LEU A 258 -11.94 7.72 -5.01
N ALA A 259 -12.96 7.26 -4.27
CA ALA A 259 -12.92 7.29 -2.80
C ALA A 259 -11.95 6.23 -2.25
N LEU A 260 -12.04 4.95 -2.68
CA LEU A 260 -11.05 3.93 -2.27
C LEU A 260 -9.62 4.40 -2.56
N MET A 261 -9.38 5.03 -3.70
CA MET A 261 -8.08 5.58 -4.07
C MET A 261 -7.55 6.65 -3.10
N ALA A 262 -8.43 7.46 -2.51
CA ALA A 262 -8.05 8.45 -1.50
C ALA A 262 -7.80 7.83 -0.11
N ASN A 263 -7.97 6.50 0.04
CA ASN A 263 -7.90 5.76 1.29
C ASN A 263 -6.77 4.70 1.28
N ILE A 264 -5.84 4.72 0.31
CA ILE A 264 -4.79 3.69 0.21
C ILE A 264 -3.58 4.02 1.11
N LYS A 265 -3.08 5.26 1.06
CA LYS A 265 -1.90 5.78 1.79
C LYS A 265 -1.89 7.33 1.68
N ASP A 266 -1.25 8.07 2.58
CA ASP A 266 -1.39 9.55 2.62
C ASP A 266 -0.99 10.27 1.32
N ASN A 267 0.09 9.83 0.68
CA ASN A 267 0.55 10.38 -0.60
C ASN A 267 -0.43 10.11 -1.77
N THR A 268 -1.43 9.25 -1.59
CA THR A 268 -2.38 8.86 -2.64
C THR A 268 -3.56 9.82 -2.77
N PHE A 269 -3.93 10.53 -1.70
CA PHE A 269 -4.98 11.56 -1.75
C PHE A 269 -4.68 12.69 -2.76
N PRO A 270 -3.45 13.27 -2.82
CA PRO A 270 -3.05 14.17 -3.89
C PRO A 270 -3.22 13.57 -5.30
N ILE A 271 -2.84 12.30 -5.50
CA ILE A 271 -3.00 11.61 -6.80
C ILE A 271 -4.50 11.38 -7.10
N ALA A 272 -5.33 11.13 -6.08
CA ALA A 272 -6.77 10.93 -6.23
C ALA A 272 -7.47 12.23 -6.65
N LEU A 273 -7.06 13.38 -6.10
CA LEU A 273 -7.51 14.70 -6.56
C LEU A 273 -7.08 14.98 -8.01
N ILE A 274 -5.86 14.59 -8.41
CA ILE A 274 -5.37 14.72 -9.79
C ILE A 274 -6.18 13.84 -10.75
N ALA A 275 -6.39 12.56 -10.43
CA ALA A 275 -7.18 11.63 -11.22
C ALA A 275 -8.65 12.08 -11.34
N ALA A 276 -9.26 12.46 -10.21
CA ALA A 276 -10.60 13.06 -10.15
C ALA A 276 -10.70 14.35 -10.98
N GLY A 277 -9.72 15.23 -10.91
CA GLY A 277 -9.64 16.47 -11.68
C GLY A 277 -9.56 16.23 -13.18
N CYS A 278 -8.77 15.25 -13.63
CA CYS A 278 -8.69 14.86 -15.04
C CYS A 278 -10.03 14.27 -15.53
N ILE A 279 -10.66 13.39 -14.73
CA ILE A 279 -11.98 12.82 -15.02
C ILE A 279 -13.06 13.91 -15.06
N ALA A 280 -13.05 14.85 -14.12
CA ALA A 280 -13.97 15.98 -14.03
C ALA A 280 -13.84 16.92 -15.23
N ALA A 281 -12.61 17.27 -15.63
CA ALA A 281 -12.35 18.07 -16.82
C ALA A 281 -12.83 17.37 -18.10
N ASP A 282 -12.57 16.07 -18.24
CA ASP A 282 -13.05 15.28 -19.39
C ASP A 282 -14.58 15.20 -19.45
N ALA A 283 -15.23 15.02 -18.29
CA ALA A 283 -16.68 15.04 -18.13
C ALA A 283 -17.31 16.42 -18.39
N PHE A 284 -16.57 17.50 -18.17
CA PHE A 284 -17.04 18.86 -18.45
C PHE A 284 -16.88 19.23 -19.93
N LEU A 285 -15.67 19.01 -20.48
CA LEU A 285 -15.24 19.47 -21.80
C LEU A 285 -15.68 18.56 -22.96
N PHE A 286 -15.77 17.24 -22.77
CA PHE A 286 -15.96 16.30 -23.89
C PHE A 286 -17.24 15.46 -23.83
N ASP A 287 -18.17 15.78 -22.94
CA ASP A 287 -19.35 14.93 -22.69
C ASP A 287 -20.36 14.88 -23.84
N TYR A 288 -21.10 15.97 -24.07
CA TYR A 288 -22.20 16.04 -25.04
C TYR A 288 -21.66 16.35 -26.44
N LYS A 289 -22.17 15.67 -27.48
CA LYS A 289 -21.64 15.85 -28.84
C LYS A 289 -22.11 17.14 -29.50
N ASP A 290 -23.41 17.42 -29.41
CA ASP A 290 -24.08 18.21 -30.46
C ASP A 290 -24.48 19.64 -30.02
N ARG A 291 -24.63 19.90 -28.72
CA ARG A 291 -24.97 21.23 -28.17
C ARG A 291 -24.23 21.51 -26.86
N TRP A 292 -23.34 22.51 -26.84
CA TRP A 292 -22.52 22.82 -25.66
C TRP A 292 -23.33 23.28 -24.43
N LYS A 293 -24.41 24.05 -24.64
CA LYS A 293 -25.25 24.59 -23.55
C LYS A 293 -26.11 23.51 -22.87
N GLU A 294 -26.36 22.38 -23.53
CA GLU A 294 -27.20 21.32 -22.97
C GLU A 294 -26.44 20.45 -21.96
N GLY A 295 -27.14 20.11 -20.88
CA GLY A 295 -26.59 19.27 -19.81
C GLY A 295 -25.49 19.92 -18.95
N LEU A 296 -25.27 21.23 -19.05
CA LEU A 296 -24.21 21.93 -18.30
C LEU A 296 -24.27 21.66 -16.79
N ALA A 297 -25.45 21.77 -16.17
CA ALA A 297 -25.66 21.46 -14.76
C ALA A 297 -25.34 19.98 -14.41
N ARG A 298 -25.61 19.04 -15.32
CA ARG A 298 -25.27 17.61 -15.11
C ARG A 298 -23.76 17.36 -15.21
N ARG A 299 -23.06 18.09 -16.08
CA ARG A 299 -21.60 18.01 -16.18
C ARG A 299 -20.93 18.65 -14.96
N PHE A 300 -21.36 19.84 -14.58
CA PHE A 300 -20.84 20.55 -13.41
C PHE A 300 -21.11 19.73 -12.14
N GLY A 301 -22.33 19.24 -11.93
CA GLY A 301 -22.65 18.37 -10.80
C GLY A 301 -21.82 17.08 -10.77
N PHE A 302 -21.58 16.43 -11.91
CA PHE A 302 -20.71 15.25 -11.95
C PHE A 302 -19.22 15.59 -11.71
N ALA A 303 -18.73 16.71 -12.25
CA ALA A 303 -17.37 17.19 -12.01
C ALA A 303 -17.14 17.54 -10.52
N VAL A 304 -18.11 18.19 -9.88
CA VAL A 304 -18.12 18.44 -8.43
C VAL A 304 -18.13 17.12 -7.65
N LEU A 305 -18.98 16.15 -8.02
CA LEU A 305 -19.01 14.83 -7.37
C LEU A 305 -17.67 14.08 -7.49
N CYS A 306 -17.00 14.12 -8.64
CA CYS A 306 -15.68 13.51 -8.80
C CYS A 306 -14.65 14.05 -7.81
N LEU A 307 -14.66 15.36 -7.55
CA LEU A 307 -13.74 16.00 -6.60
C LEU A 307 -14.19 15.83 -5.14
N ALA A 308 -15.50 15.92 -4.89
CA ALA A 308 -16.08 15.83 -3.55
C ALA A 308 -15.96 14.44 -2.91
N VAL A 309 -15.91 13.37 -3.71
CA VAL A 309 -15.85 11.99 -3.18
C VAL A 309 -14.49 11.64 -2.55
N PRO A 310 -13.33 11.89 -3.19
CA PRO A 310 -12.01 11.84 -2.53
C PRO A 310 -11.93 12.74 -1.29
N LEU A 311 -12.45 13.97 -1.37
CA LEU A 311 -12.46 14.91 -0.25
C LEU A 311 -13.31 14.42 0.93
N ALA A 312 -14.46 13.78 0.66
CA ALA A 312 -15.30 13.19 1.69
C ALA A 312 -14.62 12.00 2.36
N GLN A 313 -13.98 11.11 1.59
CA GLN A 313 -13.23 9.98 2.14
C GLN A 313 -12.08 10.45 3.04
N TYR A 314 -11.23 11.35 2.52
CA TYR A 314 -10.13 11.93 3.29
C TYR A 314 -10.65 12.62 4.56
N LYS A 315 -11.77 13.34 4.50
CA LYS A 315 -12.37 13.96 5.68
C LYS A 315 -12.88 12.94 6.69
N VAL A 316 -13.49 11.83 6.26
CA VAL A 316 -13.92 10.76 7.17
C VAL A 316 -12.71 10.17 7.90
N TRP A 317 -11.64 9.78 7.17
CA TRP A 317 -10.45 9.21 7.79
C TRP A 317 -9.74 10.18 8.73
N SER A 318 -9.46 11.40 8.27
CA SER A 318 -8.78 12.43 9.09
C SER A 318 -9.59 12.88 10.30
N SER A 319 -10.93 12.89 10.24
CA SER A 319 -11.78 13.20 11.42
C SER A 319 -11.77 12.05 12.44
N TYR A 320 -11.77 10.80 11.97
CA TYR A 320 -11.65 9.61 12.82
C TYR A 320 -10.29 9.56 13.52
N ILE A 321 -9.20 9.69 12.75
CA ILE A 321 -7.83 9.73 13.29
C ILE A 321 -7.62 10.91 14.25
N ALA A 322 -8.17 12.09 13.98
CA ALA A 322 -8.05 13.23 14.91
C ALA A 322 -8.67 12.95 16.29
N ILE A 323 -9.80 12.22 16.33
CA ILE A 323 -10.43 11.79 17.60
C ILE A 323 -9.56 10.76 18.33
N LEU A 324 -8.94 9.83 17.60
CA LEU A 324 -8.05 8.83 18.20
C LEU A 324 -6.74 9.43 18.71
N VAL A 325 -6.08 10.29 17.93
CA VAL A 325 -4.86 11.02 18.35
C VAL A 325 -5.14 11.91 19.56
N GLN A 326 -6.29 12.58 19.62
CA GLN A 326 -6.69 13.35 20.81
C GLN A 326 -6.88 12.43 22.03
N LYS A 327 -7.59 11.31 21.89
CA LYS A 327 -7.77 10.34 22.98
C LYS A 327 -6.44 9.77 23.47
N ASN A 328 -5.53 9.42 22.54
CA ASN A 328 -4.21 8.93 22.88
C ASN A 328 -3.49 9.98 23.73
N ALA A 329 -3.43 11.24 23.29
CA ALA A 329 -2.84 12.34 24.06
C ALA A 329 -3.52 12.57 25.42
N GLU A 330 -4.85 12.42 25.53
CA GLU A 330 -5.59 12.50 26.80
C GLU A 330 -5.25 11.35 27.76
N SER A 331 -4.87 10.17 27.26
CA SER A 331 -4.35 9.05 28.06
C SER A 331 -2.83 9.05 28.25
N GLY A 332 -2.14 10.16 27.95
CA GLY A 332 -0.68 10.25 28.03
C GLY A 332 0.03 9.51 26.89
N GLY A 333 -0.53 9.57 25.68
CA GLY A 333 -0.09 8.93 24.43
C GLY A 333 0.52 9.90 23.40
N SER A 334 1.40 9.44 22.51
CA SER A 334 2.26 10.32 21.69
C SER A 334 1.50 11.00 20.55
N GLY A 335 1.26 12.30 20.73
CA GLY A 335 0.44 13.16 19.85
C GLY A 335 1.22 14.15 18.98
N VAL A 336 2.52 13.94 18.71
CA VAL A 336 3.37 14.91 17.98
C VAL A 336 3.03 14.94 16.49
N THR A 337 1.99 15.69 16.13
CA THR A 337 1.60 15.90 14.72
C THR A 337 2.66 16.72 13.99
N SER A 338 3.19 16.19 12.89
CA SER A 338 4.05 16.93 11.96
C SER A 338 3.37 18.19 11.41
N LEU A 339 4.18 19.15 10.93
CA LEU A 339 3.69 20.40 10.32
C LEU A 339 2.60 20.10 9.27
N SER A 340 1.43 20.72 9.44
CA SER A 340 0.25 20.44 8.62
C SER A 340 0.58 20.42 7.12
N PRO A 341 0.27 19.35 6.36
CA PRO A 341 0.60 19.26 4.93
C PRO A 341 0.02 20.42 4.10
N PHE A 342 -1.13 20.96 4.50
CA PHE A 342 -1.70 22.17 3.89
C PHE A 342 -0.91 23.44 4.27
N GLY A 343 -0.46 23.54 5.52
CA GLY A 343 0.44 24.60 5.99
C GLY A 343 1.76 24.59 5.22
N ALA A 344 2.45 23.45 5.18
CA ALA A 344 3.70 23.26 4.44
C ALA A 344 3.56 23.59 2.95
N ALA A 345 2.47 23.17 2.30
CA ALA A 345 2.20 23.56 0.91
C ALA A 345 1.98 25.07 0.74
N LEU A 346 1.24 25.71 1.65
CA LEU A 346 0.97 27.16 1.61
C LEU A 346 2.24 27.99 1.87
N GLN A 347 3.01 27.68 2.92
CA GLN A 347 4.22 28.44 3.25
C GLN A 347 5.36 28.15 2.27
N GLY A 348 5.53 26.89 1.81
CA GLY A 348 6.45 26.56 0.73
C GLY A 348 6.12 27.30 -0.58
N THR A 349 4.84 27.52 -0.88
CA THR A 349 4.43 28.36 -2.02
C THR A 349 4.77 29.83 -1.79
N LYS A 350 4.63 30.35 -0.57
CA LYS A 350 5.06 31.72 -0.22
C LYS A 350 6.57 31.91 -0.37
N MET A 351 7.40 30.96 0.08
CA MET A 351 8.85 31.00 -0.09
C MET A 351 9.25 31.12 -1.57
N LEU A 352 8.62 30.32 -2.44
CA LEU A 352 8.83 30.39 -3.89
C LEU A 352 8.42 31.73 -4.51
N LEU A 353 7.56 32.49 -3.85
CA LEU A 353 7.12 33.84 -4.25
C LEU A 353 7.90 34.96 -3.54
N GLY A 354 8.90 34.64 -2.71
CA GLY A 354 9.65 35.62 -1.92
C GLY A 354 8.83 36.30 -0.80
N LEU A 355 7.74 35.68 -0.37
CA LEU A 355 6.85 36.20 0.68
C LEU A 355 7.24 35.65 2.06
N SER A 356 6.99 36.42 3.12
CA SER A 356 7.28 36.01 4.49
C SER A 356 6.40 34.84 4.96
N VAL A 357 7.01 34.01 5.82
CA VAL A 357 6.43 32.79 6.41
C VAL A 357 6.64 32.81 7.93
N PRO A 358 5.89 32.01 8.71
CA PRO A 358 6.15 31.83 10.14
C PRO A 358 7.53 31.21 10.40
N GLU A 359 8.09 31.48 11.58
CA GLU A 359 9.44 31.11 11.99
C GLU A 359 9.70 29.58 11.93
N GLU A 360 8.72 28.78 12.32
CA GLU A 360 8.72 27.31 12.23
C GLU A 360 9.01 26.78 10.81
N TYR A 361 8.55 27.51 9.77
CA TYR A 361 8.82 27.18 8.37
C TYR A 361 10.10 27.86 7.89
N ALA A 362 10.41 29.07 8.36
CA ALA A 362 11.64 29.78 8.01
C ALA A 362 12.91 28.99 8.40
N ALA A 363 12.88 28.32 9.56
CA ALA A 363 13.95 27.44 10.01
C ALA A 363 14.23 26.27 9.03
N ARG A 364 13.21 25.80 8.30
CA ARG A 364 13.29 24.72 7.31
C ARG A 364 13.56 25.23 5.88
N GLN A 365 13.77 26.53 5.68
CA GLN A 365 13.90 27.14 4.34
C GLN A 365 15.08 26.57 3.53
N GLU A 366 16.25 26.36 4.15
CA GLU A 366 17.41 25.81 3.43
C GLU A 366 17.16 24.36 3.00
N GLN A 367 16.63 23.52 3.89
CA GLN A 367 16.23 22.14 3.59
C GLN A 367 15.21 22.09 2.43
N PHE A 368 14.21 22.97 2.41
CA PHE A 368 13.23 23.04 1.32
C PHE A 368 13.88 23.41 -0.04
N PHE A 369 14.77 24.40 -0.09
CA PHE A 369 15.48 24.73 -1.33
C PHE A 369 16.53 23.69 -1.74
N ALA A 370 17.15 23.00 -0.79
CA ALA A 370 18.00 21.84 -1.05
C ALA A 370 17.17 20.68 -1.63
N ALA A 371 16.00 20.37 -1.06
CA ALA A 371 15.08 19.36 -1.58
C ALA A 371 14.63 19.67 -3.02
N ILE A 372 14.30 20.93 -3.34
CA ILE A 372 13.99 21.36 -4.73
C ILE A 372 15.15 21.02 -5.68
N ARG A 373 16.39 21.38 -5.31
CA ARG A 373 17.59 21.11 -6.12
C ARG A 373 17.85 19.61 -6.27
N ASN A 374 17.76 18.86 -5.18
CA ASN A 374 18.05 17.44 -5.14
C ASN A 374 17.00 16.65 -5.95
N MET A 375 15.71 17.04 -5.90
CA MET A 375 14.63 16.42 -6.69
C MET A 375 14.85 16.60 -8.20
N TRP A 376 15.35 17.77 -8.63
CA TRP A 376 15.77 18.02 -10.01
C TRP A 376 17.01 17.20 -10.42
N ALA A 377 18.00 17.09 -9.53
CA ALA A 377 19.19 16.26 -9.77
C ALA A 377 18.81 14.78 -9.93
N ALA A 378 17.95 14.26 -9.05
CA ALA A 378 17.43 12.88 -9.10
C ALA A 378 16.66 12.60 -10.41
N PHE A 379 15.80 13.52 -10.86
CA PHE A 379 15.05 13.39 -12.11
C PHE A 379 15.95 13.26 -13.37
N LEU A 380 17.15 13.85 -13.31
CA LEU A 380 18.14 13.88 -14.40
C LEU A 380 19.31 12.89 -14.21
N SER A 381 19.43 12.23 -13.06
CA SER A 381 20.57 11.37 -12.71
C SER A 381 20.54 10.03 -13.46
N LYS A 382 21.70 9.64 -14.00
CA LYS A 382 21.92 8.30 -14.60
C LYS A 382 22.12 7.20 -13.55
N GLU A 383 22.43 7.57 -12.31
CA GLU A 383 22.70 6.65 -11.21
C GLU A 383 21.40 6.29 -10.48
N ARG A 384 20.48 7.26 -10.30
CA ARG A 384 19.17 7.05 -9.68
C ARG A 384 18.11 6.67 -10.72
N LEU A 385 18.15 5.41 -11.16
CA LEU A 385 17.16 4.84 -12.08
C LEU A 385 15.80 4.66 -11.37
N VAL A 386 14.69 4.96 -12.07
CA VAL A 386 13.31 4.90 -11.53
C VAL A 386 12.41 3.91 -12.31
N SER A 387 12.99 3.10 -13.20
CA SER A 387 12.30 2.10 -14.02
C SER A 387 13.29 1.24 -14.81
N MET A 388 12.79 0.19 -15.48
CA MET A 388 13.55 -0.58 -16.49
C MET A 388 13.93 0.22 -17.75
N VAL A 389 13.38 1.43 -17.94
CA VAL A 389 13.72 2.42 -19.00
C VAL A 389 14.89 3.32 -18.56
N GLY A 390 15.09 3.46 -17.24
CA GLY A 390 16.15 4.26 -16.63
C GLY A 390 15.61 5.48 -15.85
N GLN A 391 16.31 6.61 -15.97
CA GLN A 391 16.10 7.85 -15.23
C GLN A 391 14.76 8.57 -15.53
N GLY A 392 14.31 9.43 -14.60
CA GLY A 392 12.98 10.05 -14.62
C GLY A 392 12.62 10.83 -15.89
N VAL A 393 13.58 11.54 -16.48
CA VAL A 393 13.37 12.25 -17.77
C VAL A 393 13.15 11.28 -18.95
N LEU A 394 13.74 10.08 -18.95
CA LEU A 394 13.49 9.06 -19.99
C LEU A 394 12.11 8.42 -19.83
N VAL A 395 11.67 8.18 -18.59
CA VAL A 395 10.30 7.71 -18.31
C VAL A 395 9.26 8.73 -18.74
N THR A 396 9.47 10.00 -18.36
CA THR A 396 8.66 11.13 -18.82
C THR A 396 8.61 11.19 -20.35
N GLY A 397 9.76 11.01 -21.02
CA GLY A 397 9.85 10.94 -22.47
C GLY A 397 9.02 9.81 -23.09
N LEU A 398 9.05 8.60 -22.51
CA LEU A 398 8.23 7.46 -22.96
C LEU A 398 6.73 7.75 -22.84
N ILE A 399 6.28 8.22 -21.66
CA ILE A 399 4.87 8.45 -21.37
C ILE A 399 4.32 9.59 -22.26
N LEU A 400 5.05 10.70 -22.39
CA LEU A 400 4.70 11.78 -23.32
C LEU A 400 4.71 11.30 -24.79
N GLY A 401 5.65 10.42 -25.15
CA GLY A 401 5.68 9.75 -26.46
C GLY A 401 4.40 8.95 -26.77
N MET A 402 3.87 8.22 -25.79
CA MET A 402 2.60 7.49 -25.93
C MET A 402 1.41 8.43 -26.18
N PHE A 403 1.37 9.60 -25.52
CA PHE A 403 0.36 10.63 -25.82
C PHE A 403 0.54 11.23 -27.22
N VAL A 404 1.78 11.51 -27.67
CA VAL A 404 2.06 12.00 -29.03
C VAL A 404 1.62 10.99 -30.08
N ILE A 405 1.86 9.69 -29.86
CA ILE A 405 1.33 8.62 -30.71
C ILE A 405 -0.21 8.66 -30.72
N ALA A 406 -0.86 8.79 -29.56
CA ALA A 406 -2.32 8.92 -29.49
C ALA A 406 -2.86 10.18 -30.23
N LEU A 407 -2.11 11.28 -30.31
CA LEU A 407 -2.49 12.46 -31.12
C LEU A 407 -2.45 12.18 -32.63
N VAL A 408 -1.48 11.37 -33.09
CA VAL A 408 -1.34 10.96 -34.49
C VAL A 408 -2.50 10.03 -34.90
N PHE A 409 -2.81 9.02 -34.10
CA PHE A 409 -3.87 8.04 -34.42
C PHE A 409 -5.31 8.60 -34.25
N ALA A 410 -5.50 9.74 -33.59
CA ALA A 410 -6.80 10.37 -33.33
C ALA A 410 -7.53 10.77 -34.63
N LYS A 411 -8.80 10.36 -34.75
CA LYS A 411 -9.60 10.46 -35.99
C LYS A 411 -10.07 11.88 -36.35
N GLY A 412 -9.89 12.87 -35.48
CA GLY A 412 -10.29 14.25 -35.74
C GLY A 412 -10.09 15.18 -34.55
N MET A 413 -10.34 16.48 -34.74
CA MET A 413 -9.96 17.54 -33.79
C MET A 413 -10.48 17.31 -32.37
N ARG A 414 -11.76 16.91 -32.19
CA ARG A 414 -12.32 16.64 -30.85
C ARG A 414 -11.60 15.51 -30.11
N GLN A 415 -11.08 14.50 -30.82
CA GLN A 415 -10.25 13.47 -30.18
C GLN A 415 -8.85 14.00 -29.85
N ARG A 416 -8.23 14.79 -30.74
CA ARG A 416 -6.93 15.43 -30.47
C ARG A 416 -7.00 16.35 -29.26
N LEU A 417 -8.00 17.22 -29.16
CA LEU A 417 -8.25 18.08 -27.99
C LEU A 417 -8.46 17.27 -26.70
N ARG A 418 -9.15 16.12 -26.79
CA ARG A 418 -9.32 15.21 -25.64
C ARG A 418 -7.99 14.59 -25.21
N VAL A 419 -7.18 14.07 -26.16
CA VAL A 419 -5.83 13.55 -25.87
C VAL A 419 -4.91 14.64 -25.31
N LEU A 420 -4.93 15.86 -25.86
CA LEU A 420 -4.19 17.01 -25.33
C LEU A 420 -4.62 17.38 -23.91
N CYS A 421 -5.91 17.28 -23.60
CA CYS A 421 -6.43 17.50 -22.24
C CYS A 421 -5.90 16.45 -21.26
N TRP A 422 -5.94 15.15 -21.62
CA TRP A 422 -5.38 14.08 -20.78
C TRP A 422 -3.85 14.22 -20.63
N MET A 423 -3.13 14.48 -21.71
CA MET A 423 -1.67 14.72 -21.72
C MET A 423 -1.32 15.91 -20.82
N GLY A 424 -1.94 17.07 -21.05
CA GLY A 424 -1.66 18.30 -20.31
C GLY A 424 -1.99 18.21 -18.82
N LEU A 425 -3.19 17.73 -18.47
CA LEU A 425 -3.61 17.63 -17.06
C LEU A 425 -2.82 16.58 -16.28
N SER A 426 -2.46 15.45 -16.90
CA SER A 426 -1.61 14.45 -16.23
C SER A 426 -0.14 14.87 -16.12
N THR A 427 0.37 15.67 -17.06
CA THR A 427 1.71 16.30 -16.95
C THR A 427 1.74 17.38 -15.85
N LEU A 428 0.69 18.21 -15.77
CA LEU A 428 0.51 19.17 -14.67
C LEU A 428 0.36 18.44 -13.32
N GLY A 429 -0.35 17.31 -13.30
CA GLY A 429 -0.45 16.43 -12.14
C GLY A 429 0.90 15.84 -11.72
N PHE A 430 1.76 15.43 -12.66
CA PHE A 430 3.12 14.96 -12.35
C PHE A 430 3.94 16.06 -11.66
N ALA A 431 3.90 17.29 -12.18
CA ALA A 431 4.58 18.43 -11.57
C ALA A 431 4.02 18.77 -10.19
N ALA A 432 2.69 18.77 -10.02
CA ALA A 432 2.03 19.04 -8.74
C ALA A 432 2.33 17.97 -7.68
N TYR A 433 2.32 16.68 -8.05
CA TYR A 433 2.68 15.59 -7.16
C TYR A 433 4.17 15.62 -6.80
N SER A 434 5.04 15.86 -7.78
CA SER A 434 6.48 16.06 -7.52
C SER A 434 6.72 17.18 -6.51
N TYR A 435 5.96 18.28 -6.61
CA TYR A 435 6.03 19.39 -5.66
C TYR A 435 5.55 19.00 -4.25
N VAL A 436 4.49 18.19 -4.12
CA VAL A 436 4.06 17.64 -2.82
C VAL A 436 5.17 16.78 -2.19
N ILE A 437 5.85 15.94 -2.95
CA ILE A 437 6.99 15.16 -2.44
C ILE A 437 8.16 16.07 -2.03
N THR A 438 8.44 17.14 -2.79
CA THR A 438 9.44 18.16 -2.38
C THR A 438 9.05 18.89 -1.09
N ILE A 439 7.76 19.16 -0.87
CA ILE A 439 7.25 19.72 0.39
C ILE A 439 7.47 18.74 1.55
N SER A 440 7.23 17.43 1.34
CA SER A 440 7.53 16.41 2.36
C SER A 440 9.02 16.40 2.74
N TYR A 441 9.94 16.42 1.77
CA TYR A 441 11.37 16.51 2.07
C TYR A 441 11.80 17.86 2.67
N GLY A 442 11.08 18.94 2.39
CA GLY A 442 11.36 20.25 2.98
C GLY A 442 10.90 20.42 4.43
N PHE A 443 9.79 19.80 4.83
CA PHE A 443 9.09 20.14 6.08
C PHE A 443 8.61 18.95 6.94
N ILE A 444 8.73 17.70 6.47
CA ILE A 444 8.19 16.51 7.17
C ILE A 444 9.30 15.48 7.46
N PHE A 445 10.18 15.19 6.51
CA PHE A 445 11.29 14.25 6.70
C PHE A 445 12.42 14.83 7.58
N LYS A 446 13.11 13.95 8.30
CA LYS A 446 14.35 14.29 9.03
C LYS A 446 15.44 14.74 8.05
N ASP A 447 16.34 15.60 8.51
CA ASP A 447 17.34 16.31 7.71
C ASP A 447 18.19 15.36 6.84
N PHE A 448 18.68 14.26 7.41
CA PHE A 448 19.48 13.25 6.68
C PHE A 448 18.67 12.52 5.59
N GLN A 449 17.39 12.26 5.83
CA GLN A 449 16.48 11.63 4.86
C GLN A 449 16.19 12.59 3.69
N ALA A 450 16.07 13.89 3.99
CA ALA A 450 15.87 14.93 2.98
C ALA A 450 17.13 15.19 2.13
N GLU A 451 18.33 15.09 2.72
CA GLU A 451 19.59 15.25 2.00
C GLU A 451 19.74 14.19 0.89
N VAL A 452 19.60 12.90 1.24
CA VAL A 452 19.75 11.78 0.29
C VAL A 452 18.51 11.53 -0.57
N LEU A 453 17.39 12.22 -0.29
CA LEU A 453 16.04 11.89 -0.79
C LEU A 453 15.71 10.41 -0.56
N ASP A 454 15.62 10.04 0.71
CA ASP A 454 15.28 8.70 1.16
C ASP A 454 13.95 8.22 0.55
N ALA A 455 13.90 6.94 0.16
CA ALA A 455 12.79 6.31 -0.56
C ALA A 455 12.27 7.06 -1.83
N TYR A 456 13.05 7.97 -2.45
CA TYR A 456 12.64 8.74 -3.65
C TYR A 456 11.98 7.89 -4.75
N ASN A 457 12.57 6.73 -5.07
CA ASN A 457 12.06 5.84 -6.10
C ASN A 457 10.62 5.38 -5.80
N ARG A 458 10.33 5.03 -4.54
CA ARG A 458 9.02 4.56 -4.05
C ARG A 458 7.94 5.63 -4.22
N TYR A 459 8.22 6.84 -3.77
CA TYR A 459 7.28 7.96 -3.91
C TYR A 459 7.05 8.32 -5.38
N MET A 460 8.09 8.29 -6.22
CA MET A 460 7.98 8.71 -7.63
C MET A 460 7.42 7.64 -8.56
N TYR A 461 7.73 6.35 -8.37
CA TYR A 461 7.18 5.28 -9.23
C TYR A 461 5.66 5.22 -9.14
N THR A 462 5.08 5.55 -7.98
CA THR A 462 3.63 5.56 -7.75
C THR A 462 2.90 6.42 -8.79
N TYR A 463 3.42 7.62 -9.07
CA TYR A 463 2.85 8.48 -10.12
C TYR A 463 3.25 8.03 -11.53
N TYR A 464 4.47 7.52 -11.76
CA TYR A 464 4.86 7.04 -13.09
C TYR A 464 4.00 5.85 -13.56
N ILE A 465 3.70 4.90 -12.68
CA ILE A 465 2.75 3.79 -12.91
C ILE A 465 1.38 4.35 -13.30
N ALA A 466 0.82 5.26 -12.50
CA ALA A 466 -0.46 5.90 -12.77
C ALA A 466 -0.49 6.58 -14.15
N TRP A 467 0.53 7.40 -14.43
CA TRP A 467 0.63 8.20 -15.64
C TRP A 467 0.84 7.36 -16.90
N PHE A 468 1.62 6.29 -16.80
CA PHE A 468 1.81 5.30 -17.85
C PHE A 468 0.50 4.55 -18.18
N VAL A 469 -0.24 4.09 -17.17
CA VAL A 469 -1.54 3.41 -17.37
C VAL A 469 -2.59 4.37 -17.96
N ILE A 470 -2.58 5.65 -17.56
CA ILE A 470 -3.41 6.70 -18.19
C ILE A 470 -3.05 6.82 -19.69
N ALA A 471 -1.76 6.96 -20.03
CA ALA A 471 -1.32 7.06 -21.41
C ALA A 471 -1.66 5.81 -22.24
N ALA A 472 -1.49 4.62 -21.66
CA ALA A 472 -1.85 3.34 -22.26
C ALA A 472 -3.36 3.23 -22.53
N ALA A 473 -4.21 3.64 -21.58
CA ALA A 473 -5.66 3.64 -21.74
C ALA A 473 -6.14 4.68 -22.79
N VAL A 474 -5.52 5.86 -22.83
CA VAL A 474 -5.80 6.89 -23.85
C VAL A 474 -5.40 6.38 -25.24
N LEU A 475 -4.22 5.76 -25.37
CA LEU A 475 -3.76 5.14 -26.61
C LEU A 475 -4.70 4.01 -27.06
N ALA A 476 -5.10 3.11 -26.15
CA ALA A 476 -6.03 2.03 -26.46
C ALA A 476 -7.39 2.55 -26.95
N TRP A 477 -7.96 3.57 -26.30
CA TRP A 477 -9.20 4.22 -26.72
C TRP A 477 -9.07 4.86 -28.12
N VAL A 478 -7.94 5.51 -28.42
CA VAL A 478 -7.68 6.07 -29.75
C VAL A 478 -7.52 4.97 -30.79
N VAL A 479 -6.74 3.92 -30.54
CA VAL A 479 -6.53 2.82 -31.50
C VAL A 479 -7.84 2.09 -31.84
N GLN A 480 -8.73 1.90 -30.86
CA GLN A 480 -10.07 1.34 -31.09
C GLN A 480 -10.94 2.20 -32.01
N THR A 481 -10.80 3.53 -31.94
CA THR A 481 -11.71 4.47 -32.64
C THR A 481 -11.14 5.02 -33.95
N GLY A 482 -9.80 5.06 -34.06
CA GLY A 482 -9.01 5.69 -35.12
C GLY A 482 -9.10 5.04 -36.52
N ARG A 483 -8.32 5.60 -37.45
CA ARG A 483 -8.27 5.18 -38.87
C ARG A 483 -7.28 4.05 -39.13
N TRP A 484 -6.14 4.03 -38.43
CA TRP A 484 -5.02 3.10 -38.68
C TRP A 484 -4.98 1.94 -37.68
N ARG A 485 -6.14 1.31 -37.42
CA ARG A 485 -6.34 0.39 -36.28
C ARG A 485 -5.35 -0.79 -36.26
N LEU A 486 -5.05 -1.38 -37.42
CA LEU A 486 -4.12 -2.51 -37.55
C LEU A 486 -2.68 -2.11 -37.17
N LEU A 487 -2.22 -0.93 -37.57
CA LEU A 487 -0.90 -0.43 -37.22
C LEU A 487 -0.80 -0.14 -35.71
N GLY A 488 -1.85 0.45 -35.12
CA GLY A 488 -1.91 0.67 -33.68
C GLY A 488 -1.96 -0.63 -32.86
N GLN A 489 -2.65 -1.66 -33.36
CA GLN A 489 -2.66 -3.00 -32.77
C GLN A 489 -1.29 -3.69 -32.86
N ALA A 490 -0.64 -3.61 -34.02
CA ALA A 490 0.70 -4.16 -34.21
C ALA A 490 1.74 -3.45 -33.33
N GLY A 491 1.67 -2.12 -33.20
CA GLY A 491 2.51 -1.34 -32.30
C GLY A 491 2.29 -1.68 -30.83
N ALA A 492 1.02 -1.81 -30.40
CA ALA A 492 0.69 -2.24 -29.03
C ALA A 492 1.20 -3.66 -28.74
N LEU A 493 1.07 -4.61 -29.68
CA LEU A 493 1.60 -5.96 -29.55
C LEU A 493 3.14 -5.95 -29.48
N ALA A 494 3.82 -5.22 -30.36
CA ALA A 494 5.27 -5.10 -30.34
C ALA A 494 5.78 -4.51 -29.01
N PHE A 495 5.12 -3.46 -28.51
CA PHE A 495 5.45 -2.86 -27.21
C PHE A 495 5.17 -3.81 -26.04
N ALA A 496 4.07 -4.54 -26.05
CA ALA A 496 3.77 -5.58 -25.05
C ALA A 496 4.83 -6.71 -25.04
N CYS A 497 5.28 -7.16 -26.22
CA CYS A 497 6.37 -8.13 -26.34
C CYS A 497 7.72 -7.56 -25.87
N LEU A 498 8.00 -6.28 -26.10
CA LEU A 498 9.20 -5.61 -25.59
C LEU A 498 9.17 -5.45 -24.06
N MET A 499 8.01 -5.14 -23.46
CA MET A 499 7.85 -5.13 -22.00
C MET A 499 8.04 -6.53 -21.42
N LEU A 500 7.41 -7.57 -21.98
CA LEU A 500 7.62 -8.95 -21.55
C LEU A 500 9.09 -9.37 -21.63
N LEU A 501 9.75 -9.12 -22.77
CA LEU A 501 11.17 -9.43 -22.93
C LEU A 501 12.02 -8.68 -21.90
N ARG A 502 11.76 -7.39 -21.69
CA ARG A 502 12.52 -6.56 -20.74
C ARG A 502 12.32 -7.02 -19.29
N VAL A 503 11.09 -7.38 -18.90
CA VAL A 503 10.80 -7.95 -17.58
C VAL A 503 11.51 -9.30 -17.41
N ASN A 504 11.39 -10.23 -18.36
CA ASN A 504 12.05 -11.55 -18.30
C ASN A 504 13.60 -11.49 -18.38
N MET A 505 14.17 -10.38 -18.85
CA MET A 505 15.63 -10.17 -18.85
C MET A 505 16.18 -9.58 -17.55
N MET A 506 15.33 -8.96 -16.72
CA MET A 506 15.76 -8.18 -15.54
C MET A 506 15.20 -8.74 -14.22
N VAL A 507 14.02 -9.35 -14.26
CA VAL A 507 13.40 -10.11 -13.17
C VAL A 507 13.79 -11.57 -13.35
N LEU A 508 14.54 -12.11 -12.39
CA LEU A 508 14.89 -13.52 -12.37
C LEU A 508 13.70 -14.31 -11.79
N PRO A 509 13.38 -15.53 -12.27
CA PRO A 509 12.23 -16.28 -11.77
C PRO A 509 12.21 -16.50 -10.26
N GLN A 510 13.39 -16.66 -9.63
CA GLN A 510 13.52 -16.84 -8.19
C GLN A 510 13.38 -15.56 -7.37
N MET A 511 13.63 -14.39 -7.97
CA MET A 511 13.31 -13.07 -7.38
C MET A 511 11.92 -12.65 -7.88
N SER A 512 10.96 -13.56 -7.73
CA SER A 512 9.58 -13.36 -8.11
C SER A 512 8.65 -14.36 -7.43
N VAL A 513 7.39 -13.94 -7.28
CA VAL A 513 6.25 -14.77 -6.87
C VAL A 513 6.20 -16.15 -7.54
N LEU A 514 6.66 -16.30 -8.79
CA LEU A 514 6.53 -17.53 -9.56
C LEU A 514 7.58 -18.61 -9.27
N GLY A 515 8.65 -18.29 -8.52
CA GLY A 515 9.82 -19.17 -8.43
C GLY A 515 10.73 -19.02 -7.21
N PHE A 516 10.32 -18.26 -6.18
CA PHE A 516 11.04 -18.23 -4.89
C PHE A 516 11.20 -19.65 -4.31
N SER A 517 12.29 -19.88 -3.60
CA SER A 517 12.65 -21.21 -3.09
C SER A 517 11.87 -21.59 -1.84
N ASP A 518 11.77 -22.88 -1.54
CA ASP A 518 11.12 -23.33 -0.30
C ASP A 518 11.90 -22.91 0.96
N ALA A 519 13.20 -22.61 0.82
CA ALA A 519 14.04 -22.05 1.87
C ALA A 519 13.91 -20.52 2.03
N THR A 520 13.20 -19.81 1.13
CA THR A 520 13.10 -18.34 1.15
C THR A 520 12.37 -17.80 2.39
N PHE A 521 11.58 -18.63 3.07
CA PHE A 521 10.91 -18.28 4.33
C PHE A 521 11.37 -19.12 5.53
N ALA A 522 12.52 -19.79 5.44
CA ALA A 522 12.99 -20.71 6.49
C ALA A 522 13.18 -20.00 7.85
N ASP A 523 13.78 -18.82 7.84
CA ASP A 523 14.00 -18.02 9.06
C ASP A 523 12.67 -17.55 9.68
N GLN A 524 11.68 -17.19 8.85
CA GLN A 524 10.34 -16.80 9.33
C GLN A 524 9.56 -18.00 9.89
N TYR A 525 9.69 -19.20 9.31
CA TYR A 525 9.11 -20.42 9.88
C TYR A 525 9.77 -20.77 11.22
N LEU A 526 11.10 -20.68 11.33
CA LEU A 526 11.81 -20.88 12.59
C LEU A 526 11.39 -19.85 13.65
N ILE A 527 11.22 -18.58 13.27
CA ILE A 527 10.69 -17.53 14.15
C ILE A 527 9.27 -17.87 14.63
N MET A 528 8.39 -18.36 13.74
CA MET A 528 7.05 -18.81 14.13
C MET A 528 7.10 -20.00 15.10
N GLU A 529 7.93 -21.01 14.84
CA GLU A 529 8.11 -22.15 15.75
C GLU A 529 8.62 -21.70 17.12
N LYS A 530 9.58 -20.77 17.17
CA LYS A 530 10.06 -20.17 18.43
C LYS A 530 8.95 -19.42 19.17
N VAL A 531 8.13 -18.65 18.45
CA VAL A 531 6.98 -17.90 19.03
C VAL A 531 5.93 -18.85 19.57
N ASP A 532 5.57 -19.92 18.84
CA ASP A 532 4.62 -20.94 19.29
C ASP A 532 5.16 -21.70 20.52
N ALA A 533 6.46 -21.99 20.56
CA ALA A 533 7.11 -22.63 21.72
C ALA A 533 7.10 -21.73 22.97
N VAL A 534 7.29 -20.42 22.82
CA VAL A 534 7.18 -19.43 23.91
C VAL A 534 5.72 -19.24 24.35
N LYS A 535 4.79 -19.12 23.40
CA LYS A 535 3.34 -19.02 23.67
C LYS A 535 2.74 -20.27 24.33
N ALA A 536 3.46 -21.40 24.33
CA ALA A 536 3.11 -22.59 25.10
C ALA A 536 3.55 -22.54 26.59
N GLN A 537 4.29 -21.51 27.02
CA GLN A 537 4.80 -21.34 28.41
C GLN A 537 4.16 -20.19 29.19
N ILE A 538 3.30 -19.39 28.55
CA ILE A 538 2.72 -18.15 29.08
C ILE A 538 1.20 -18.14 28.92
N ASP A 539 0.49 -17.37 29.74
CA ASP A 539 -0.96 -17.16 29.63
C ASP A 539 -1.28 -16.05 28.60
N GLU A 540 -2.55 -15.93 28.18
CA GLU A 540 -2.98 -14.99 27.11
C GLU A 540 -2.82 -13.51 27.50
N ASP A 541 -2.88 -13.20 28.80
CA ASP A 541 -2.68 -11.84 29.33
C ASP A 541 -1.19 -11.49 29.55
N ASP A 542 -0.29 -12.49 29.69
CA ASP A 542 1.12 -12.28 30.04
C ASP A 542 1.84 -11.38 29.02
N ARG A 543 2.72 -10.49 29.50
CA ARG A 543 3.49 -9.53 28.70
C ARG A 543 4.98 -9.87 28.65
N ILE A 544 5.54 -9.67 27.46
CA ILE A 544 6.92 -10.04 27.10
C ILE A 544 7.73 -8.76 26.82
N PHE A 545 8.78 -8.55 27.61
CA PHE A 545 9.88 -7.64 27.30
C PHE A 545 10.81 -8.31 26.27
N PHE A 546 11.20 -7.62 25.21
CA PHE A 546 11.90 -8.24 24.08
C PHE A 546 13.41 -7.91 24.07
N VAL A 547 14.25 -8.94 23.85
CA VAL A 547 15.70 -8.80 23.65
C VAL A 547 16.14 -9.62 22.43
N SER A 548 16.80 -8.98 21.48
CA SER A 548 17.55 -9.62 20.38
C SER A 548 18.65 -8.68 19.91
N GLN A 549 19.90 -9.13 19.87
CA GLN A 549 21.03 -8.26 19.49
C GLN A 549 21.33 -8.32 17.98
N GLY A 550 21.93 -7.23 17.48
CA GLY A 550 22.67 -7.23 16.22
C GLY A 550 21.82 -7.14 14.95
N ASP A 551 20.70 -6.43 14.98
CA ASP A 551 19.87 -6.16 13.80
C ASP A 551 19.57 -4.66 13.58
N ASP A 552 18.70 -4.37 12.61
CA ASP A 552 18.16 -3.04 12.30
C ASP A 552 16.68 -2.89 12.70
N GLY A 553 16.28 -3.55 13.80
CA GLY A 553 14.91 -3.61 14.30
C GLY A 553 13.99 -4.54 13.50
N LEU A 554 14.45 -5.15 12.39
CA LEU A 554 13.62 -6.02 11.56
C LEU A 554 13.11 -7.24 12.34
N LEU A 555 13.93 -7.86 13.18
CA LEU A 555 13.55 -8.97 14.05
C LEU A 555 12.59 -8.50 15.13
N TRP A 556 12.81 -7.31 15.71
CA TRP A 556 11.87 -6.71 16.65
C TRP A 556 10.47 -6.63 16.05
N PHE A 557 10.33 -6.03 14.86
CA PHE A 557 9.04 -5.96 14.16
C PHE A 557 8.51 -7.35 13.74
N THR A 558 9.38 -8.27 13.32
CA THR A 558 8.99 -9.63 12.89
C THR A 558 8.42 -10.44 14.05
N TYR A 559 9.15 -10.53 15.17
CA TYR A 559 8.67 -11.14 16.40
C TYR A 559 7.45 -10.41 16.96
N SER A 560 7.41 -9.07 16.93
CA SER A 560 6.26 -8.29 17.37
C SER A 560 4.98 -8.65 16.61
N CYS A 561 5.09 -8.92 15.32
CA CYS A 561 3.98 -9.32 14.46
C CYS A 561 3.39 -10.67 14.89
N TYR A 562 4.23 -11.65 15.23
CA TYR A 562 3.79 -12.99 15.63
C TYR A 562 3.42 -13.11 17.13
N PHE A 563 4.05 -12.34 18.01
CA PHE A 563 3.78 -12.37 19.45
C PHE A 563 2.44 -11.73 19.85
N GLN A 564 1.81 -10.89 19.03
CA GLN A 564 0.49 -10.28 19.31
C GLN A 564 -0.50 -11.27 19.97
N PRO A 565 -1.19 -10.90 21.07
CA PRO A 565 -1.14 -9.62 21.78
C PRO A 565 -0.04 -9.51 22.86
N ASN A 566 0.74 -10.57 23.12
CA ASN A 566 1.62 -10.69 24.30
C ASN A 566 2.85 -9.76 24.34
N ILE A 567 3.17 -9.01 23.29
CA ILE A 567 4.38 -8.20 23.26
C ILE A 567 4.14 -6.77 23.73
N LEU A 568 5.00 -6.31 24.64
CA LEU A 568 4.96 -4.97 25.21
C LEU A 568 6.42 -4.51 25.39
N ASP A 569 6.99 -3.96 24.32
CA ASP A 569 8.34 -3.41 24.34
C ASP A 569 8.29 -1.89 24.15
N TYR A 570 8.42 -1.19 25.28
CA TYR A 570 8.50 0.27 25.37
C TYR A 570 9.94 0.79 25.53
N SER A 571 10.97 -0.04 25.26
CA SER A 571 12.36 0.36 25.45
C SER A 571 12.87 1.38 24.39
N GLY A 572 13.93 2.14 24.76
CA GLY A 572 14.55 3.21 23.96
C GLY A 572 13.68 4.47 23.83
N TRP A 573 14.06 5.68 24.19
CA TRP A 573 15.39 6.25 24.45
C TRP A 573 15.26 7.43 25.43
N GLU A 574 14.39 7.26 26.45
CA GLU A 574 13.96 8.23 27.48
C GLU A 574 12.72 9.12 27.07
N LEU A 575 11.67 9.24 28.09
CA LEU A 575 9.54 8.89 28.46
C LEU A 575 11.69 10.08 28.94
N ASP A 576 11.96 11.50 28.72
CA ASP A 576 12.43 12.55 29.65
C ASP A 576 11.69 12.61 31.04
N GLU A 577 11.20 13.77 31.52
CA GLU A 577 10.37 13.82 32.75
C GLU A 577 9.14 14.77 32.65
N GLU A 578 8.99 15.58 31.59
CA GLU A 578 7.86 16.52 31.41
C GLU A 578 6.79 16.03 30.41
N THR A 579 7.14 15.17 29.43
CA THR A 579 6.23 14.89 28.29
C THR A 579 5.43 13.58 28.37
N GLY A 580 6.01 12.52 28.94
CA GLY A 580 5.32 11.28 29.33
C GLY A 580 5.49 10.02 28.47
N LEU A 581 6.28 9.99 27.38
CA LEU A 581 6.15 8.95 26.33
C LEU A 581 7.42 8.38 25.66
N TYR A 582 7.94 7.27 26.19
CA TYR A 582 8.94 6.36 25.58
C TYR A 582 8.18 5.03 25.31
N GLY A 583 8.54 4.19 24.33
CA GLY A 583 9.75 4.25 23.52
C GLY A 583 9.57 4.05 22.02
N ALA A 584 10.72 3.86 21.36
CA ALA A 584 10.90 3.44 19.98
C ALA A 584 11.69 2.14 20.00
N GLY A 585 10.96 1.03 20.09
CA GLY A 585 11.52 -0.30 20.29
C GLY A 585 12.46 -0.75 19.17
N GLY A 586 13.26 -1.75 19.51
CA GLY A 586 14.37 -2.25 18.71
C GLY A 586 15.04 -3.48 19.31
N GLY A 587 14.96 -3.67 20.63
CA GLY A 587 15.36 -4.92 21.31
C GLY A 587 16.87 -5.17 21.42
N THR A 588 17.69 -4.30 20.83
CA THR A 588 19.15 -4.33 20.91
C THR A 588 19.62 -3.40 22.04
N PHE A 589 20.46 -3.88 22.95
CA PHE A 589 20.85 -3.16 24.18
C PHE A 589 22.36 -3.22 24.39
N CYS A 590 22.97 -2.08 24.70
CA CYS A 590 24.42 -1.99 24.94
C CYS A 590 24.75 -1.05 26.10
N LEU A 591 25.85 -1.31 26.79
CA LEU A 591 26.42 -0.34 27.73
C LEU A 591 26.74 0.98 26.99
N PRO A 592 26.58 2.16 27.62
CA PRO A 592 26.70 3.45 26.92
C PRO A 592 28.04 3.70 26.21
N GLU A 593 29.13 3.12 26.72
CA GLU A 593 30.47 3.14 26.11
C GLU A 593 30.58 2.38 24.77
N ASN A 594 29.59 1.53 24.44
CA ASN A 594 29.56 0.69 23.24
C ASN A 594 28.50 1.16 22.21
N MET A 595 27.85 2.30 22.43
CA MET A 595 26.81 2.82 21.51
C MET A 595 27.42 3.19 20.13
N PRO A 596 26.89 2.69 19.00
CA PRO A 596 27.37 3.04 17.66
C PRO A 596 27.16 4.53 17.31
N GLU A 597 27.86 5.04 16.29
CA GLU A 597 27.65 6.42 15.86
C GLU A 597 26.25 6.59 15.23
N VAL A 598 25.58 7.71 15.51
CA VAL A 598 24.21 8.05 15.04
C VAL A 598 24.06 8.06 13.49
N LYS A 599 25.17 7.94 12.75
CA LYS A 599 25.22 7.86 11.27
C LYS A 599 25.36 6.43 10.74
N GLU A 600 25.58 5.45 11.61
CA GLU A 600 25.68 4.04 11.25
C GLU A 600 24.29 3.40 11.15
N GLY A 601 24.11 2.49 10.20
CA GLY A 601 22.84 1.77 10.04
C GLY A 601 22.54 0.91 11.26
N GLY A 602 21.29 0.92 11.74
CA GLY A 602 20.86 0.18 12.93
C GLY A 602 20.93 1.00 14.23
N ALA A 603 21.73 2.07 14.32
CA ALA A 603 21.94 2.84 15.56
C ALA A 603 20.68 3.47 16.19
N LEU A 604 19.56 3.53 15.47
CA LEU A 604 18.25 3.95 15.99
C LEU A 604 17.61 2.92 16.95
N TYR A 605 17.97 1.65 16.82
CA TYR A 605 17.37 0.50 17.52
C TYR A 605 18.23 -0.04 18.67
N PHE A 606 19.39 0.60 18.90
CA PHE A 606 20.24 0.34 20.06
C PHE A 606 19.76 1.15 21.27
N HIS A 607 19.75 0.52 22.44
CA HIS A 607 19.32 1.12 23.69
C HIS A 607 20.50 1.16 24.67
N ALA A 608 21.05 2.37 24.86
CA ALA A 608 22.28 2.64 25.60
C ALA A 608 22.07 2.69 27.12
N TYR A 609 21.83 1.54 27.76
CA TYR A 609 21.53 1.44 29.18
C TYR A 609 22.70 0.86 29.98
N ARG A 610 23.00 1.41 31.17
CA ARG A 610 23.82 0.68 32.14
C ARG A 610 23.02 -0.50 32.70
N THR A 611 23.70 -1.43 33.37
CA THR A 611 23.07 -2.59 34.01
C THR A 611 21.92 -2.21 34.95
N GLU A 612 22.09 -1.13 35.71
CA GLU A 612 21.05 -0.60 36.62
C GLU A 612 19.87 0.02 35.86
N ASP A 613 20.14 0.77 34.78
CA ASP A 613 19.11 1.42 33.96
C ASP A 613 18.28 0.39 33.17
N PHE A 614 18.91 -0.67 32.67
CA PHE A 614 18.23 -1.81 32.04
C PHE A 614 17.33 -2.55 33.04
N ALA A 615 17.86 -2.86 34.23
CA ALA A 615 17.08 -3.51 35.28
C ALA A 615 15.86 -2.66 35.70
N LYS A 616 16.02 -1.34 35.77
CA LYS A 616 14.92 -0.38 35.99
C LYS A 616 13.90 -0.44 34.84
N ALA A 617 14.33 -0.36 33.58
CA ALA A 617 13.45 -0.39 32.42
C ALA A 617 12.62 -1.68 32.33
N VAL A 618 13.22 -2.84 32.63
CA VAL A 618 12.49 -4.12 32.73
C VAL A 618 11.48 -4.07 33.87
N ALA A 619 11.86 -3.61 35.07
CA ALA A 619 10.97 -3.55 36.23
C ALA A 619 9.80 -2.55 36.07
N GLU A 620 10.01 -1.45 35.34
CA GLU A 620 8.98 -0.44 35.06
C GLU A 620 8.11 -0.76 33.83
N SER A 621 8.52 -1.73 32.99
CA SER A 621 7.75 -2.15 31.80
C SER A 621 6.39 -2.78 32.14
N GLY A 622 6.29 -3.45 33.30
CA GLY A 622 5.12 -4.23 33.67
C GLY A 622 5.05 -5.64 33.06
N CYS A 623 6.09 -6.11 32.37
CA CYS A 623 6.16 -7.46 31.82
C CYS A 623 6.45 -8.55 32.88
N GLU A 624 5.91 -9.74 32.68
CA GLU A 624 6.18 -10.94 33.48
C GLU A 624 7.41 -11.74 33.00
N TYR A 625 7.79 -11.58 31.73
CA TYR A 625 8.91 -12.31 31.11
C TYR A 625 9.81 -11.43 30.23
N ILE A 626 11.04 -11.91 30.03
CA ILE A 626 11.98 -11.43 29.02
C ILE A 626 12.14 -12.52 27.95
N PHE A 627 11.82 -12.22 26.70
CA PHE A 627 12.20 -13.05 25.55
C PHE A 627 13.63 -12.71 25.11
N VAL A 628 14.43 -13.72 24.84
CA VAL A 628 15.85 -13.59 24.46
C VAL A 628 16.17 -14.47 23.26
N ASP A 629 16.53 -13.86 22.14
CA ASP A 629 17.15 -14.52 20.97
C ASP A 629 18.45 -13.81 20.59
N LYS A 630 19.30 -14.44 19.75
CA LYS A 630 20.52 -13.85 19.18
C LYS A 630 21.33 -12.96 20.16
N LEU A 631 21.81 -13.56 21.24
CA LEU A 631 22.72 -12.88 22.17
C LEU A 631 24.07 -12.56 21.53
N ASP A 632 24.70 -11.48 22.01
CA ASP A 632 26.12 -11.20 21.76
C ASP A 632 26.91 -11.07 23.08
N ALA A 633 28.24 -11.09 22.95
CA ALA A 633 29.15 -11.03 24.10
C ALA A 633 29.13 -9.67 24.84
N GLY A 634 28.63 -8.60 24.22
CA GLY A 634 28.44 -7.29 24.84
C GLY A 634 27.24 -7.28 25.77
N PHE A 635 26.10 -7.83 25.32
CA PHE A 635 24.92 -8.00 26.17
C PHE A 635 25.19 -8.96 27.33
N VAL A 636 25.81 -10.12 27.07
CA VAL A 636 26.16 -11.09 28.13
C VAL A 636 27.09 -10.48 29.17
N ALA A 637 28.13 -9.74 28.75
CA ALA A 637 29.03 -9.06 29.68
C ALA A 637 28.40 -7.87 30.43
N GLY A 638 27.45 -7.16 29.81
CA GLY A 638 26.82 -5.96 30.38
C GLY A 638 25.64 -6.25 31.31
N TYR A 639 24.86 -7.30 31.03
CA TYR A 639 23.58 -7.58 31.72
C TYR A 639 23.47 -8.98 32.30
N GLY A 640 24.37 -9.92 31.98
CA GLY A 640 24.30 -11.30 32.46
C GLY A 640 24.24 -11.46 33.98
N SER A 641 24.75 -10.48 34.75
CA SER A 641 24.66 -10.42 36.22
C SER A 641 23.23 -10.24 36.77
N LEU A 642 22.25 -9.89 35.93
CA LEU A 642 20.83 -9.81 36.27
C LEU A 642 20.10 -11.16 36.10
N PHE A 643 20.69 -12.08 35.35
CA PHE A 643 20.13 -13.40 35.04
C PHE A 643 20.71 -14.44 36.01
N THR A 644 19.83 -15.27 36.59
CA THR A 644 20.20 -16.20 37.68
C THR A 644 21.17 -17.32 37.26
N ASP A 645 21.24 -17.61 35.96
CA ASP A 645 22.15 -18.55 35.29
C ASP A 645 23.34 -17.86 34.57
N GLY A 646 23.38 -16.52 34.57
CA GLY A 646 24.34 -15.76 33.77
C GLY A 646 24.08 -15.76 32.26
N LEU A 647 22.84 -16.02 31.81
CA LEU A 647 22.41 -16.28 30.41
C LEU A 647 22.86 -17.62 29.81
N ALA A 648 23.46 -18.51 30.59
CA ALA A 648 24.00 -19.78 30.10
C ALA A 648 22.95 -20.68 29.41
N ALA A 649 21.70 -20.69 29.87
CA ALA A 649 20.63 -21.46 29.23
C ALA A 649 20.26 -20.92 27.84
N ALA A 650 20.29 -19.61 27.63
CA ALA A 650 20.10 -19.01 26.31
C ALA A 650 21.31 -19.27 25.38
N GLU A 651 22.54 -19.12 25.86
CA GLU A 651 23.75 -19.41 25.08
C GLU A 651 23.82 -20.89 24.60
N ASN A 652 23.33 -21.84 25.42
CA ASN A 652 23.25 -23.26 25.05
C ASN A 652 22.04 -23.60 24.14
N GLY A 653 21.10 -22.68 23.97
CA GLY A 653 19.81 -22.91 23.30
C GLY A 653 18.89 -23.86 24.07
N GLU A 654 18.88 -23.74 25.40
CA GLU A 654 18.03 -24.49 26.35
C GLU A 654 16.81 -23.66 26.79
N THR A 655 16.82 -22.34 26.56
CA THR A 655 15.64 -21.47 26.68
C THR A 655 15.68 -20.30 25.69
N LEU A 656 14.52 -19.67 25.48
CA LEU A 656 14.33 -18.36 24.85
C LEU A 656 13.60 -17.38 25.78
N LEU A 657 13.30 -17.78 27.03
CA LEU A 657 12.36 -17.09 27.89
C LEU A 657 12.84 -17.11 29.34
N TYR A 658 12.93 -15.93 29.95
CA TYR A 658 13.23 -15.76 31.37
C TYR A 658 12.04 -15.16 32.09
N ARG A 659 11.66 -15.72 33.23
CA ARG A 659 10.65 -15.13 34.12
C ARG A 659 11.28 -14.02 34.97
N ILE A 660 10.59 -12.90 35.09
CA ILE A 660 11.02 -11.77 35.92
C ILE A 660 10.69 -12.10 37.38
N ALA A 661 11.71 -12.28 38.22
CA ALA A 661 11.55 -12.63 39.63
C ALA A 661 12.35 -11.68 40.56
N PRO A 662 11.97 -11.54 41.85
CA PRO A 662 12.64 -10.61 42.77
C PRO A 662 14.10 -10.93 43.10
N GLY A 663 14.61 -12.09 42.69
CA GLY A 663 16.01 -12.53 42.88
C GLY A 663 16.90 -12.38 41.63
N GLY A 664 16.37 -11.84 40.53
CA GLY A 664 16.98 -11.89 39.20
C GLY A 664 16.06 -12.63 38.21
N TYR A 665 16.49 -12.73 36.96
CA TYR A 665 15.69 -13.34 35.90
C TYR A 665 15.92 -14.87 35.84
N GLU A 666 14.86 -15.67 35.91
CA GLU A 666 14.91 -17.13 36.03
C GLU A 666 14.62 -17.84 34.68
N PRO A 667 15.49 -18.73 34.18
CA PRO A 667 15.28 -19.39 32.89
C PRO A 667 14.07 -20.33 32.92
N VAL A 668 13.16 -20.19 31.95
CA VAL A 668 12.02 -21.11 31.77
C VAL A 668 12.49 -22.32 30.95
N ALA A 669 12.41 -23.51 31.54
CA ALA A 669 12.78 -24.74 30.85
C ALA A 669 11.77 -25.08 29.74
N MET A 670 12.21 -25.08 28.48
CA MET A 670 11.37 -25.27 27.30
C MET A 670 12.11 -26.06 26.21
N GLU A 671 11.38 -26.53 25.19
CA GLU A 671 11.99 -27.03 23.96
C GLU A 671 12.23 -25.84 23.02
N VAL A 672 13.46 -25.67 22.55
CA VAL A 672 13.89 -24.53 21.70
C VAL A 672 14.08 -25.02 20.26
N PRO A 673 13.30 -24.52 19.28
CA PRO A 673 13.49 -24.80 17.85
C PRO A 673 14.85 -24.30 17.33
N ARG A 674 15.42 -25.01 16.34
CA ARG A 674 16.81 -24.84 15.85
C ARG A 674 16.92 -25.02 14.34
#